data_AF-A0A1H8P7Q6-F1
#
_entry.id   AF-A0A1H8P7Q6-F1
#
_cell.length_a   1.000
_cell.length_b   1.000
_cell.length_c   1.000
_cell.angle_alpha   90.00
_cell.angle_beta   90.00
_cell.angle_gamma   90.00
#
_symmetry.space_group_name_H-M   'P 1'
#
loop_
_entity.id
_entity.type
_entity.pdbx_description
1 polymer ?
#
loop_
_entity_poly.entity_id
_entity_poly.type
_entity_poly.pdbx_seq_one_letter_code
_entity_poly.pdbx_strand_id
1 'polypeptide(L)'
;MESKIDFHKVNRDKLVAFFKSGEKFSQSMGFELEHIVVRRDGSPVAYSEPGGIRDVLLRLAPSYENASYEGENIVGMQRKGIAISTEPAGQIEISAGPFSSVCEIDRAYLNFRKELDPILDEFGLVTPMLGYHPTARARDLELIPKFRYDCMTDFLGKQAPEGICMMRGSASLQISIDFETETDAMRKLRIAQILGPILAFICDNSPVFEGEEAKENMVRTHIWDSMKHDRVGVIPGSLKRGYSYADYADYILSREAILVPGENEGEPWRYVGNATFDELYAHREMTQAELEHALSMVWPDVRLKNFLEIRPADAMPIEYSLAYAVLVRALFYSRRTLDVLETLLDWVDEGHVEAAKKSLMKHGYGAEVYGRPVEFWADLLLVLASGSLRPGEAEYLEPIASMVKHRFTLAEVWPRLMEKRNGMPAGSPNAPVIGIVPRYDFEWTGLAVSDGYLGGLLEVGAIPIVLPATSDPAHIERLVASCDGFLIPGGQDIDPARYGSLREVHTHRSATARDAMEDVLVRAVVEADKPLLGICRGMQSLNVALGGTLQQDIRDACDQSESVHMQNRPYTLPAHMVEIVKDSRLAEYVGATRLGVNTIHHQSVAKPGKGLVVNAISPEDGIVEGIEMPGKRFVVGVQWHPEHMWRERPHSKRLFKAFVDAAAEVRAERG
;
A
#
# COMPACT_ATOMS: atom_id res chain seq x y z
N MET A 1 -26.06 6.64 59.90
CA MET A 1 -26.21 7.22 58.56
C MET A 1 -25.17 6.54 57.70
N GLU A 2 -25.52 5.42 57.08
CA GLU A 2 -24.59 4.70 56.21
C GLU A 2 -24.28 5.58 55.00
N SER A 3 -23.00 5.83 54.78
CA SER A 3 -22.51 6.51 53.57
C SER A 3 -22.97 5.70 52.36
N LYS A 4 -23.95 6.20 51.60
CA LYS A 4 -24.28 5.61 50.29
C LYS A 4 -23.01 5.55 49.46
N ILE A 5 -22.64 4.36 49.00
CA ILE A 5 -21.49 4.15 48.13
C ILE A 5 -21.76 4.91 46.82
N ASP A 6 -20.81 5.75 46.41
CA ASP A 6 -20.84 6.45 45.13
C ASP A 6 -20.25 5.55 44.04
N PHE A 7 -21.12 4.78 43.38
CA PHE A 7 -20.70 3.82 42.36
C PHE A 7 -20.17 4.47 41.08
N HIS A 8 -20.56 5.71 40.78
CA HIS A 8 -19.96 6.48 39.69
C HIS A 8 -18.45 6.62 39.92
N LYS A 9 -18.07 7.11 41.11
CA LYS A 9 -16.66 7.23 41.49
C LYS A 9 -15.94 5.88 41.49
N VAL A 10 -16.58 4.82 42.01
CA VAL A 10 -15.97 3.48 42.04
C VAL A 10 -15.68 2.96 40.62
N ASN A 11 -16.65 3.06 39.71
CA ASN A 11 -16.50 2.58 38.34
C ASN A 11 -15.50 3.43 37.55
N ARG A 12 -15.48 4.76 37.78
CA ARG A 12 -14.47 5.66 37.23
C ARG A 12 -13.07 5.27 37.68
N ASP A 13 -12.87 5.03 38.98
CA ASP A 13 -11.58 4.65 39.53
C ASP A 13 -11.10 3.27 38.99
N LYS A 14 -12.03 2.34 38.66
CA LYS A 14 -11.71 1.07 37.98
C LYS A 14 -11.28 1.27 36.52
N LEU A 15 -11.92 2.15 35.76
CA LEU A 15 -11.47 2.54 34.42
C LEU A 15 -10.07 3.18 34.48
N VAL A 16 -9.84 4.09 35.44
CA VAL A 16 -8.52 4.70 35.65
C VAL A 16 -7.47 3.63 35.97
N ALA A 17 -7.78 2.66 36.82
CA ALA A 17 -6.88 1.54 37.12
C ALA A 17 -6.59 0.68 35.88
N PHE A 18 -7.58 0.47 35.01
CA PHE A 18 -7.41 -0.22 33.74
C PHE A 18 -6.45 0.54 32.81
N PHE A 19 -6.60 1.86 32.64
CA PHE A 19 -5.68 2.67 31.81
C PHE A 19 -4.25 2.65 32.38
N LYS A 20 -4.10 2.79 33.70
CA LYS A 20 -2.79 2.70 34.39
C LYS A 20 -2.11 1.35 34.21
N SER A 21 -2.87 0.27 34.04
CA SER A 21 -2.28 -1.06 33.76
C SER A 21 -1.52 -1.12 32.42
N GLY A 22 -1.72 -0.13 31.55
CA GLY A 22 -1.03 0.03 30.27
C GLY A 22 0.30 0.77 30.34
N GLU A 23 0.64 1.41 31.47
CA GLU A 23 1.86 2.20 31.62
C GLU A 23 3.12 1.33 31.54
N LYS A 24 3.95 1.55 30.51
CA LYS A 24 5.16 0.78 30.23
C LYS A 24 6.15 1.53 29.36
N PHE A 25 7.43 1.21 29.50
CA PHE A 25 8.53 1.79 28.71
C PHE A 25 8.76 1.09 27.36
N SER A 26 7.92 0.13 26.97
CA SER A 26 8.07 -0.51 25.66
C SER A 26 7.66 0.43 24.54
N GLN A 27 8.22 0.19 23.36
CA GLN A 27 7.86 0.87 22.12
C GLN A 27 7.26 -0.13 21.15
N SER A 28 6.34 -0.96 21.64
CA SER A 28 5.73 -2.01 20.84
C SER A 28 4.56 -1.48 20.02
N MET A 29 4.21 -2.18 18.95
CA MET A 29 3.08 -1.82 18.09
C MET A 29 2.11 -2.98 17.98
N GLY A 30 0.81 -2.68 18.08
CA GLY A 30 -0.25 -3.55 17.58
C GLY A 30 -0.60 -3.14 16.15
N PHE A 31 -0.98 -4.12 15.33
CA PHE A 31 -1.36 -3.93 13.93
C PHE A 31 -2.70 -4.64 13.70
N GLU A 32 -3.72 -3.86 13.34
CA GLU A 32 -5.05 -4.37 13.04
C GLU A 32 -5.45 -3.94 11.62
N LEU A 33 -5.76 -4.89 10.74
CA LEU A 33 -6.12 -4.61 9.35
C LEU A 33 -7.33 -5.44 8.90
N GLU A 34 -8.34 -4.73 8.44
CA GLU A 34 -9.59 -5.30 7.94
C GLU A 34 -9.54 -5.56 6.43
N HIS A 35 -10.14 -6.67 5.99
CA HIS A 35 -10.16 -7.09 4.60
C HIS A 35 -11.59 -7.31 4.12
N ILE A 36 -12.03 -6.49 3.17
CA ILE A 36 -13.25 -6.74 2.42
C ILE A 36 -13.01 -7.96 1.53
N VAL A 37 -13.90 -8.95 1.60
CA VAL A 37 -13.86 -10.15 0.75
C VAL A 37 -14.87 -9.96 -0.37
N VAL A 38 -14.46 -10.22 -1.62
CA VAL A 38 -15.33 -10.14 -2.81
C VAL A 38 -15.00 -11.27 -3.78
N ARG A 39 -15.87 -11.51 -4.76
CA ARG A 39 -15.51 -12.34 -5.92
C ARG A 39 -14.48 -11.64 -6.79
N ARG A 40 -13.82 -12.39 -7.70
CA ARG A 40 -12.81 -11.84 -8.63
C ARG A 40 -13.33 -10.71 -9.53
N ASP A 41 -14.64 -10.64 -9.78
CA ASP A 41 -15.28 -9.56 -10.53
C ASP A 41 -15.65 -8.34 -9.65
N GLY A 42 -15.36 -8.41 -8.35
CA GLY A 42 -15.66 -7.37 -7.36
C GLY A 42 -17.05 -7.47 -6.73
N SER A 43 -17.90 -8.42 -7.14
CA SER A 43 -19.25 -8.58 -6.57
C SER A 43 -19.22 -9.07 -5.11
N PRO A 44 -20.20 -8.66 -4.27
CA PRO A 44 -20.21 -8.96 -2.84
C PRO A 44 -20.45 -10.44 -2.56
N VAL A 45 -19.72 -11.01 -1.61
CA VAL A 45 -19.91 -12.38 -1.10
C VAL A 45 -20.56 -12.32 0.28
N ALA A 46 -21.55 -13.17 0.52
CA ALA A 46 -22.27 -13.27 1.78
C ALA A 46 -21.48 -14.14 2.78
N TYR A 47 -21.77 -13.95 4.07
CA TYR A 47 -21.22 -14.81 5.11
C TYR A 47 -21.83 -16.21 5.06
N SER A 48 -23.14 -16.32 4.90
CA SER A 48 -23.89 -17.57 5.03
C SER A 48 -23.98 -18.41 3.75
N GLU A 49 -23.64 -17.84 2.58
CA GLU A 49 -23.77 -18.56 1.32
C GLU A 49 -22.73 -19.68 1.15
N PRO A 50 -23.01 -20.74 0.38
CA PRO A 50 -22.04 -21.79 0.08
C PRO A 50 -20.79 -21.23 -0.62
N GLY A 51 -19.61 -21.55 -0.10
CA GLY A 51 -18.34 -20.98 -0.53
C GLY A 51 -18.15 -19.51 -0.11
N GLY A 52 -18.98 -19.03 0.82
CA GLY A 52 -18.91 -17.68 1.37
C GLY A 52 -17.92 -17.54 2.52
N ILE A 53 -18.03 -16.43 3.26
CA ILE A 53 -17.04 -16.05 4.29
C ILE A 53 -17.00 -17.07 5.44
N ARG A 54 -18.15 -17.65 5.82
CA ARG A 54 -18.20 -18.72 6.83
C ARG A 54 -17.34 -19.92 6.45
N ASP A 55 -17.40 -20.35 5.18
CA ASP A 55 -16.66 -21.52 4.70
C ASP A 55 -15.15 -21.23 4.63
N VAL A 56 -14.77 -20.00 4.25
CA VAL A 56 -13.38 -19.52 4.32
C VAL A 56 -12.85 -19.61 5.75
N LEU A 57 -13.60 -19.11 6.74
CA LEU A 57 -13.20 -19.15 8.14
C LEU A 57 -13.12 -20.58 8.68
N LEU A 58 -14.08 -21.45 8.35
CA LEU A 58 -14.05 -22.86 8.73
C LEU A 58 -12.82 -23.58 8.16
N ARG A 59 -12.40 -23.23 6.94
CA ARG A 59 -11.20 -23.80 6.31
C ARG A 59 -9.90 -23.22 6.87
N LEU A 60 -9.91 -21.98 7.36
CA LEU A 60 -8.78 -21.35 8.02
C LEU A 60 -8.59 -21.81 9.48
N ALA A 61 -9.68 -22.09 10.19
CA ALA A 61 -9.70 -22.43 11.61
C ALA A 61 -8.70 -23.51 12.07
N PRO A 62 -8.43 -24.59 11.31
CA PRO A 62 -7.45 -25.61 11.70
C PRO A 62 -6.01 -25.10 11.86
N SER A 63 -5.68 -23.91 11.35
CA SER A 63 -4.36 -23.25 11.50
C SER A 63 -4.22 -22.48 12.81
N TYR A 64 -5.27 -22.47 13.64
CA TYR A 64 -5.39 -21.70 14.88
C TYR A 64 -5.70 -22.61 16.08
N GLU A 65 -5.32 -22.16 17.27
CA GLU A 65 -5.44 -22.96 18.50
C GLU A 65 -6.87 -22.96 19.05
N ASN A 66 -7.55 -21.81 18.95
CA ASN A 66 -8.90 -21.63 19.47
C ASN A 66 -9.76 -20.94 18.42
N ALA A 67 -10.98 -21.43 18.22
CA ALA A 67 -12.00 -20.78 17.39
C ALA A 67 -13.15 -20.29 18.27
N SER A 68 -13.70 -19.13 17.92
CA SER A 68 -14.83 -18.50 18.60
C SER A 68 -16.08 -18.58 17.74
N TYR A 69 -17.21 -18.86 18.37
CA TYR A 69 -18.49 -19.09 17.69
C TYR A 69 -19.61 -18.26 18.33
N GLU A 70 -20.54 -17.79 17.50
CA GLU A 70 -21.85 -17.29 17.90
C GLU A 70 -22.90 -18.33 17.49
N GLY A 71 -23.36 -19.13 18.45
CA GLY A 71 -24.14 -20.34 18.13
C GLY A 71 -23.31 -21.31 17.29
N GLU A 72 -23.77 -21.64 16.08
CA GLU A 72 -23.08 -22.52 15.13
C GLU A 72 -22.14 -21.78 14.16
N ASN A 73 -22.10 -20.44 14.23
CA ASN A 73 -21.41 -19.60 13.27
C ASN A 73 -20.00 -19.25 13.78
N ILE A 74 -18.97 -19.60 13.02
CA ILE A 74 -17.59 -19.20 13.35
C ILE A 74 -17.41 -17.70 13.13
N VAL A 75 -16.90 -17.00 14.13
CA VAL A 75 -16.80 -15.53 14.11
C VAL A 75 -15.40 -15.00 14.40
N GLY A 76 -14.48 -15.88 14.79
CA GLY A 76 -13.09 -15.55 14.99
C GLY A 76 -12.27 -16.77 15.37
N MET A 77 -10.97 -16.57 15.44
CA MET A 77 -10.00 -17.58 15.84
C MET A 77 -8.73 -16.90 16.34
N GLN A 78 -7.97 -17.59 17.18
CA GLN A 78 -6.76 -17.02 17.75
C GLN A 78 -5.67 -18.07 17.95
N ARG A 79 -4.43 -17.60 17.81
CA ARG A 79 -3.20 -18.28 18.23
C ARG A 79 -2.30 -17.25 18.88
N LYS A 80 -1.18 -17.67 19.46
CA LYS A 80 -0.26 -16.73 20.11
C LYS A 80 0.14 -15.56 19.18
N GLY A 81 -0.21 -14.34 19.59
CA GLY A 81 0.17 -13.09 18.93
C GLY A 81 -0.67 -12.69 17.70
N ILE A 82 -1.65 -13.51 17.30
CA ILE A 82 -2.55 -13.22 16.17
C ILE A 82 -3.98 -13.66 16.52
N ALA A 83 -4.93 -12.75 16.40
CA ALA A 83 -6.36 -13.03 16.40
C ALA A 83 -6.95 -12.66 15.03
N ILE A 84 -7.83 -13.50 14.53
CA ILE A 84 -8.64 -13.22 13.35
C ILE A 84 -10.09 -13.05 13.81
N SER A 85 -10.75 -12.01 13.34
CA SER A 85 -12.12 -11.69 13.72
C SER A 85 -12.96 -11.35 12.48
N THR A 86 -14.27 -11.15 12.69
CA THR A 86 -15.22 -10.77 11.65
C THR A 86 -15.99 -9.51 12.03
N GLU A 87 -15.93 -8.55 11.11
CA GLU A 87 -16.70 -7.31 11.14
C GLU A 87 -18.15 -7.53 10.65
N PRO A 88 -19.06 -6.54 10.79
CA PRO A 88 -20.50 -6.74 10.62
C PRO A 88 -20.97 -7.32 9.28
N ALA A 89 -20.23 -7.12 8.19
CA ALA A 89 -20.54 -7.72 6.88
C ALA A 89 -19.56 -8.83 6.47
N GLY A 90 -18.81 -9.38 7.44
CA GLY A 90 -17.87 -10.48 7.21
C GLY A 90 -16.50 -10.03 6.69
N GLN A 91 -16.15 -8.74 6.78
CA GLN A 91 -14.76 -8.33 6.57
C GLN A 91 -13.88 -9.12 7.55
N ILE A 92 -12.78 -9.67 7.03
CA ILE A 92 -11.85 -10.48 7.82
C ILE A 92 -10.80 -9.54 8.40
N GLU A 93 -10.74 -9.45 9.71
CA GLU A 93 -9.75 -8.65 10.40
C GLU A 93 -8.61 -9.55 10.90
N ILE A 94 -7.37 -9.11 10.69
CA ILE A 94 -6.22 -9.60 11.44
C ILE A 94 -5.86 -8.57 12.51
N SER A 95 -5.84 -9.00 13.76
CA SER A 95 -5.34 -8.27 14.92
C SER A 95 -4.07 -8.95 15.43
N ALA A 96 -2.91 -8.30 15.27
CA ALA A 96 -1.61 -8.91 15.51
C ALA A 96 -0.68 -8.04 16.38
N GLY A 97 0.18 -8.70 17.16
CA GLY A 97 1.17 -8.08 18.02
C GLY A 97 1.02 -8.48 19.49
N PRO A 98 1.71 -7.78 20.42
CA PRO A 98 2.56 -6.61 20.19
C PRO A 98 3.90 -6.94 19.50
N PHE A 99 4.37 -6.05 18.62
CA PHE A 99 5.61 -6.19 17.85
C PHE A 99 6.66 -5.15 18.21
N SER A 100 7.93 -5.51 18.19
CA SER A 100 9.03 -4.57 18.50
C SER A 100 9.54 -3.80 17.27
N SER A 101 9.25 -4.32 16.07
CA SER A 101 9.71 -3.77 14.79
C SER A 101 8.68 -3.99 13.68
N VAL A 102 8.73 -3.15 12.63
CA VAL A 102 7.83 -3.28 11.48
C VAL A 102 8.09 -4.56 10.66
N CYS A 103 9.33 -5.06 10.66
CA CYS A 103 9.68 -6.35 10.06
C CYS A 103 8.92 -7.54 10.70
N GLU A 104 8.63 -7.48 12.00
CA GLU A 104 7.80 -8.50 12.66
C GLU A 104 6.33 -8.40 12.22
N ILE A 105 5.80 -7.19 12.03
CA ILE A 105 4.46 -6.95 11.48
C ILE A 105 4.37 -7.56 10.08
N ASP A 106 5.32 -7.21 9.20
CA ASP A 106 5.39 -7.71 7.83
C ASP A 106 5.38 -9.25 7.80
N ARG A 107 6.27 -9.88 8.57
CA ARG A 107 6.33 -11.34 8.66
C ARG A 107 5.03 -11.97 9.17
N ALA A 108 4.41 -11.38 10.20
CA ALA A 108 3.16 -11.89 10.76
C ALA A 108 2.02 -11.82 9.74
N TYR A 109 1.91 -10.69 9.04
CA TYR A 109 0.91 -10.48 8.00
C TYR A 109 1.15 -11.41 6.80
N LEU A 110 2.39 -11.54 6.33
CA LEU A 110 2.77 -12.43 5.24
C LEU A 110 2.43 -13.89 5.53
N ASN A 111 2.62 -14.35 6.77
CA ASN A 111 2.21 -15.69 7.19
C ASN A 111 0.69 -15.87 7.20
N PHE A 112 -0.05 -14.86 7.65
CA PHE A 112 -1.51 -14.86 7.56
C PHE A 112 -2.00 -14.96 6.10
N ARG A 113 -1.41 -14.18 5.18
CA ARG A 113 -1.76 -14.24 3.75
C ARG A 113 -1.43 -15.57 3.10
N LYS A 114 -0.29 -16.18 3.44
CA LYS A 114 0.07 -17.55 2.99
C LYS A 114 -0.96 -18.61 3.39
N GLU A 115 -1.66 -18.42 4.51
CA GLU A 115 -2.71 -19.32 4.97
C GLU A 115 -4.07 -18.99 4.33
N LEU A 116 -4.41 -17.69 4.22
CA LEU A 116 -5.70 -17.22 3.73
C LEU A 116 -5.84 -17.30 2.19
N ASP A 117 -4.84 -16.84 1.44
CA ASP A 117 -4.96 -16.65 -0.02
C ASP A 117 -5.27 -17.95 -0.78
N PRO A 118 -4.65 -19.12 -0.48
CA PRO A 118 -5.02 -20.38 -1.14
C PRO A 118 -6.48 -20.79 -0.90
N ILE A 119 -7.03 -20.47 0.27
CA ILE A 119 -8.43 -20.75 0.61
C ILE A 119 -9.35 -19.81 -0.19
N LEU A 120 -9.02 -18.52 -0.24
CA LEU A 120 -9.77 -17.57 -1.06
C LEU A 120 -9.77 -18.00 -2.54
N ASP A 121 -8.63 -18.46 -3.05
CA ASP A 121 -8.50 -18.95 -4.43
C ASP A 121 -9.39 -20.16 -4.73
N GLU A 122 -9.49 -21.11 -3.78
CA GLU A 122 -10.39 -22.28 -3.87
C GLU A 122 -11.85 -21.87 -4.08
N PHE A 123 -12.29 -20.81 -3.38
CA PHE A 123 -13.65 -20.29 -3.46
C PHE A 123 -13.84 -19.19 -4.54
N GLY A 124 -12.79 -18.84 -5.30
CA GLY A 124 -12.87 -17.78 -6.31
C GLY A 124 -13.03 -16.37 -5.74
N LEU A 125 -12.51 -16.14 -4.53
CA LEU A 125 -12.60 -14.89 -3.76
C LEU A 125 -11.25 -14.15 -3.75
N VAL A 126 -11.30 -12.84 -3.47
CA VAL A 126 -10.13 -11.96 -3.34
C VAL A 126 -10.38 -10.87 -2.29
N THR A 127 -9.31 -10.20 -1.84
CA THR A 127 -9.35 -9.08 -0.90
C THR A 127 -8.65 -7.84 -1.51
N PRO A 128 -9.39 -6.89 -2.13
CA PRO A 128 -8.81 -5.80 -2.93
C PRO A 128 -8.07 -4.70 -2.15
N MET A 129 -7.94 -4.80 -0.82
CA MET A 129 -7.25 -3.85 0.06
C MET A 129 -7.71 -2.39 -0.12
N LEU A 130 -9.02 -2.14 0.10
CA LEU A 130 -9.67 -0.84 -0.03
C LEU A 130 -10.30 -0.40 1.29
N GLY A 131 -10.43 0.91 1.51
CA GLY A 131 -11.10 1.47 2.67
C GLY A 131 -12.64 1.36 2.65
N TYR A 132 -13.21 1.05 1.48
CA TYR A 132 -14.64 0.86 1.30
C TYR A 132 -14.97 -0.19 0.22
N HIS A 133 -16.13 -0.83 0.35
CA HIS A 133 -16.58 -1.89 -0.55
C HIS A 133 -16.67 -1.42 -2.01
N PRO A 134 -16.08 -2.17 -2.99
CA PRO A 134 -15.83 -1.64 -4.34
C PRO A 134 -17.03 -1.61 -5.29
N THR A 135 -18.14 -2.28 -4.99
CA THR A 135 -19.26 -2.44 -5.95
C THR A 135 -20.66 -2.37 -5.31
N ALA A 136 -20.83 -2.96 -4.13
CA ALA A 136 -22.11 -3.01 -3.43
C ALA A 136 -22.37 -1.78 -2.56
N ARG A 137 -23.66 -1.55 -2.30
CA ARG A 137 -24.12 -0.67 -1.22
C ARG A 137 -24.07 -1.41 0.11
N ALA A 138 -23.70 -0.73 1.18
CA ALA A 138 -23.58 -1.31 2.51
C ALA A 138 -24.87 -1.99 3.00
N ARG A 139 -26.03 -1.46 2.60
CA ARG A 139 -27.35 -2.04 2.94
C ARG A 139 -27.66 -3.36 2.24
N ASP A 140 -27.02 -3.60 1.10
CA ASP A 140 -27.19 -4.82 0.30
C ASP A 140 -26.26 -5.95 0.80
N LEU A 141 -25.32 -5.64 1.69
CA LEU A 141 -24.42 -6.61 2.32
C LEU A 141 -25.10 -7.31 3.50
N GLU A 142 -24.92 -8.64 3.56
CA GLU A 142 -25.43 -9.47 4.65
C GLU A 142 -24.84 -9.02 5.99
N LEU A 143 -25.70 -8.87 7.00
CA LEU A 143 -25.26 -8.72 8.37
C LEU A 143 -24.93 -10.11 8.93
N ILE A 144 -23.70 -10.33 9.41
CA ILE A 144 -23.35 -11.62 9.99
C ILE A 144 -24.21 -11.90 11.25
N PRO A 145 -24.54 -13.17 11.54
CA PRO A 145 -25.48 -13.53 12.61
C PRO A 145 -24.86 -13.38 14.00
N LYS A 146 -24.63 -12.13 14.43
CA LYS A 146 -24.21 -11.74 15.77
C LYS A 146 -25.23 -10.78 16.37
N PHE A 147 -25.81 -11.14 17.51
CA PHE A 147 -26.84 -10.34 18.18
C PHE A 147 -26.38 -8.90 18.49
N ARG A 148 -25.09 -8.73 18.81
CA ARG A 148 -24.48 -7.40 18.99
C ARG A 148 -24.64 -6.51 17.76
N TYR A 149 -24.50 -7.06 16.56
CA TYR A 149 -24.62 -6.29 15.32
C TYR A 149 -26.06 -6.00 14.93
N ASP A 150 -27.02 -6.85 15.34
CA ASP A 150 -28.45 -6.52 15.25
C ASP A 150 -28.76 -5.29 16.11
N CYS A 151 -28.32 -5.30 17.37
CA CYS A 151 -28.48 -4.17 18.29
C CYS A 151 -27.86 -2.86 17.74
N MET A 152 -26.64 -2.95 17.20
CA MET A 152 -25.95 -1.80 16.61
C MET A 152 -26.64 -1.32 15.33
N THR A 153 -27.13 -2.22 14.46
CA THR A 153 -27.90 -1.88 13.27
C THR A 153 -29.17 -1.12 13.66
N ASP A 154 -29.91 -1.60 14.65
CA ASP A 154 -31.13 -0.97 15.14
C ASP A 154 -30.89 0.38 15.79
N PHE A 155 -29.76 0.55 16.47
CA PHE A 155 -29.43 1.77 17.17
C PHE A 155 -28.84 2.83 16.23
N LEU A 156 -27.78 2.50 15.50
CA LEU A 156 -27.06 3.42 14.62
C LEU A 156 -27.82 3.68 13.31
N GLY A 157 -28.44 2.65 12.73
CA GLY A 157 -29.16 2.75 11.46
C GLY A 157 -30.42 3.63 11.53
N LYS A 158 -30.99 3.85 12.73
CA LYS A 158 -32.08 4.80 12.95
C LYS A 158 -31.61 6.26 12.96
N GLN A 159 -30.35 6.51 13.31
CA GLN A 159 -29.81 7.86 13.44
C GLN A 159 -29.30 8.40 12.11
N ALA A 160 -28.52 7.60 11.38
CA ALA A 160 -27.91 8.02 10.11
C ALA A 160 -27.65 6.81 9.19
N PRO A 161 -27.87 6.93 7.86
CA PRO A 161 -27.48 5.89 6.90
C PRO A 161 -26.00 5.49 6.99
N GLU A 162 -25.14 6.42 7.39
CA GLU A 162 -23.68 6.26 7.51
C GLU A 162 -23.30 5.29 8.63
N GLY A 163 -24.16 5.09 9.63
CA GLY A 163 -23.95 4.04 10.64
C GLY A 163 -23.91 2.64 10.02
N ILE A 164 -24.76 2.38 9.02
CA ILE A 164 -24.75 1.13 8.27
C ILE A 164 -23.55 1.06 7.33
N CYS A 165 -23.18 2.19 6.71
CA CYS A 165 -22.00 2.28 5.84
C CYS A 165 -20.71 1.96 6.60
N MET A 166 -20.56 2.50 7.81
CA MET A 166 -19.43 2.20 8.71
C MET A 166 -19.38 0.72 9.01
N MET A 167 -20.47 0.14 9.49
CA MET A 167 -20.52 -1.26 9.93
C MET A 167 -20.26 -2.25 8.79
N ARG A 168 -20.83 -2.01 7.60
CA ARG A 168 -20.89 -3.04 6.56
C ARG A 168 -20.01 -2.75 5.35
N GLY A 169 -19.77 -1.48 5.05
CA GLY A 169 -19.07 -1.08 3.83
C GLY A 169 -17.59 -0.73 4.04
N SER A 170 -17.20 -0.29 5.24
CA SER A 170 -15.84 0.20 5.49
C SER A 170 -14.85 -0.89 5.89
N ALA A 171 -13.57 -0.63 5.64
CA ALA A 171 -12.44 -1.38 6.17
C ALA A 171 -11.32 -0.44 6.61
N SER A 172 -10.66 -0.76 7.72
CA SER A 172 -9.65 0.11 8.34
C SER A 172 -8.28 -0.55 8.58
N LEU A 173 -7.28 0.31 8.72
CA LEU A 173 -5.99 0.01 9.34
C LEU A 173 -5.91 0.75 10.68
N GLN A 174 -5.56 0.05 11.75
CA GLN A 174 -5.40 0.64 13.07
C GLN A 174 -4.04 0.26 13.65
N ILE A 175 -3.31 1.26 14.18
CA ILE A 175 -2.01 1.05 14.81
C ILE A 175 -2.12 1.38 16.28
N SER A 176 -1.79 0.40 17.12
CA SER A 176 -1.76 0.54 18.57
C SER A 176 -0.35 0.82 19.07
N ILE A 177 -0.19 1.77 19.97
CA ILE A 177 1.09 2.19 20.56
C ILE A 177 1.00 2.26 22.09
N ASP A 178 2.14 2.04 22.74
CA ASP A 178 2.33 2.10 24.17
C ASP A 178 2.53 3.55 24.68
N PHE A 179 2.35 3.74 25.98
CA PHE A 179 2.64 4.98 26.70
C PHE A 179 3.28 4.70 28.06
N GLU A 180 4.13 5.63 28.50
CA GLU A 180 4.95 5.45 29.71
C GLU A 180 4.21 5.83 31.00
N THR A 181 3.37 6.85 30.93
CA THR A 181 2.65 7.46 32.07
C THR A 181 1.35 8.09 31.59
N GLU A 182 0.44 8.44 32.50
CA GLU A 182 -0.72 9.29 32.20
C GLU A 182 -0.36 10.56 31.40
N THR A 183 0.71 11.26 31.78
CA THR A 183 1.14 12.47 31.06
C THR A 183 1.54 12.16 29.61
N ASP A 184 2.28 11.08 29.38
CA ASP A 184 2.67 10.65 28.04
C ASP A 184 1.46 10.17 27.22
N ALA A 185 0.54 9.43 27.84
CA ALA A 185 -0.69 8.96 27.23
C ALA A 185 -1.56 10.12 26.74
N MET A 186 -1.83 11.11 27.62
CA MET A 186 -2.65 12.28 27.27
C MET A 186 -1.97 13.15 26.21
N ARG A 187 -0.64 13.27 26.26
CA ARG A 187 0.15 13.98 25.25
C ARG A 187 0.02 13.33 23.87
N LYS A 188 0.24 12.02 23.78
CA LYS A 188 0.11 11.25 22.53
C LYS A 188 -1.34 11.26 22.02
N LEU A 189 -2.32 11.08 22.91
CA LEU A 189 -3.76 11.16 22.59
C LEU A 189 -4.11 12.52 21.96
N ARG A 190 -3.69 13.62 22.58
CA ARG A 190 -3.92 14.98 22.06
C ARG A 190 -3.30 15.17 20.68
N ILE A 191 -2.02 14.85 20.52
CA ILE A 191 -1.31 15.04 19.25
C ILE A 191 -1.90 14.15 18.16
N ALA A 192 -2.22 12.89 18.46
CA ALA A 192 -2.77 11.95 17.49
C ALA A 192 -4.17 12.39 17.00
N GLN A 193 -5.02 12.95 17.86
CA GLN A 193 -6.32 13.50 17.42
C GLN A 193 -6.16 14.74 16.54
N ILE A 194 -5.19 15.62 16.85
CA ILE A 194 -4.90 16.77 16.00
C ILE A 194 -4.32 16.34 14.64
N LEU A 195 -3.47 15.32 14.61
CA LEU A 195 -2.92 14.79 13.36
C LEU A 195 -3.91 13.89 12.60
N GLY A 196 -4.97 13.42 13.26
CA GLY A 196 -5.96 12.49 12.72
C GLY A 196 -6.43 12.81 11.30
N PRO A 197 -6.87 14.05 10.99
CA PRO A 197 -7.29 14.41 9.63
C PRO A 197 -6.19 14.28 8.58
N ILE A 198 -4.95 14.67 8.92
CA ILE A 198 -3.81 14.61 8.00
C ILE A 198 -3.40 13.15 7.78
N LEU A 199 -3.39 12.34 8.84
CA LEU A 199 -3.08 10.91 8.76
C LEU A 199 -4.15 10.15 7.94
N ALA A 200 -5.43 10.46 8.16
CA ALA A 200 -6.52 9.90 7.36
C ALA A 200 -6.38 10.28 5.87
N PHE A 201 -6.03 11.53 5.59
CA PHE A 201 -5.86 12.03 4.22
C PHE A 201 -4.70 11.33 3.48
N ILE A 202 -3.54 11.21 4.13
CA ILE A 202 -2.38 10.50 3.55
C ILE A 202 -2.74 9.04 3.21
N CYS A 203 -3.64 8.44 3.99
CA CYS A 203 -4.09 7.06 3.84
C CYS A 203 -5.38 6.91 3.03
N ASP A 204 -5.91 7.96 2.41
CA ASP A 204 -7.20 7.90 1.69
C ASP A 204 -7.15 6.85 0.56
N ASN A 205 -7.96 5.81 0.70
CA ASN A 205 -8.01 4.65 -0.18
C ASN A 205 -9.45 4.13 -0.37
N SER A 206 -10.39 5.08 -0.42
CA SER A 206 -11.82 4.80 -0.63
C SER A 206 -12.33 5.44 -1.93
N PRO A 207 -11.94 4.93 -3.12
CA PRO A 207 -12.25 5.53 -4.42
C PRO A 207 -13.69 5.35 -4.88
N VAL A 208 -14.45 4.50 -4.21
CA VAL A 208 -15.85 4.15 -4.52
C VAL A 208 -16.66 4.34 -3.25
N PHE A 209 -17.87 4.84 -3.40
CA PHE A 209 -18.85 4.94 -2.32
C PHE A 209 -20.22 4.47 -2.80
N GLU A 210 -20.82 3.53 -2.08
CA GLU A 210 -22.17 3.00 -2.36
C GLU A 210 -22.37 2.52 -3.82
N GLY A 211 -21.33 1.94 -4.42
CA GLY A 211 -21.34 1.40 -5.79
C GLY A 211 -21.11 2.43 -6.90
N GLU A 212 -20.89 3.70 -6.58
CA GLU A 212 -20.51 4.76 -7.52
C GLU A 212 -19.09 5.27 -7.24
N GLU A 213 -18.45 5.89 -8.23
CA GLU A 213 -17.21 6.64 -8.02
C GLU A 213 -17.41 7.69 -6.91
N ALA A 214 -16.44 7.76 -5.99
CA ALA A 214 -16.49 8.70 -4.89
C ALA A 214 -16.47 10.14 -5.42
N LYS A 215 -17.42 10.97 -4.95
CA LYS A 215 -17.57 12.38 -5.36
C LYS A 215 -16.76 13.33 -4.48
N GLU A 216 -16.30 12.85 -3.33
CA GLU A 216 -15.52 13.58 -2.33
C GLU A 216 -14.33 12.72 -1.91
N ASN A 217 -13.28 13.35 -1.40
CA ASN A 217 -12.11 12.64 -0.86
C ASN A 217 -12.44 12.07 0.53
N MET A 218 -11.66 11.10 0.99
CA MET A 218 -11.72 10.57 2.35
C MET A 218 -13.12 10.07 2.74
N VAL A 219 -13.73 9.24 1.88
CA VAL A 219 -15.09 8.69 2.07
C VAL A 219 -15.27 8.06 3.45
N ARG A 220 -14.29 7.28 3.94
CA ARG A 220 -14.38 6.69 5.28
C ARG A 220 -14.42 7.76 6.38
N THR A 221 -13.65 8.83 6.25
CA THR A 221 -13.73 9.96 7.20
C THR A 221 -15.11 10.62 7.14
N HIS A 222 -15.66 10.84 5.94
CA HIS A 222 -17.02 11.37 5.78
C HIS A 222 -18.07 10.51 6.48
N ILE A 223 -18.00 9.18 6.33
CA ILE A 223 -18.90 8.23 6.99
C ILE A 223 -18.84 8.39 8.52
N TRP A 224 -17.63 8.40 9.09
CA TRP A 224 -17.46 8.52 10.53
C TRP A 224 -17.95 9.87 11.07
N ASP A 225 -17.65 10.97 10.37
CA ASP A 225 -18.02 12.34 10.76
C ASP A 225 -19.54 12.57 10.67
N SER A 226 -20.18 11.97 9.66
CA SER A 226 -21.61 12.13 9.38
C SER A 226 -22.52 11.39 10.36
N MET A 227 -22.01 10.40 11.09
CA MET A 227 -22.78 9.75 12.16
C MET A 227 -23.19 10.72 13.27
N LYS A 228 -22.48 11.85 13.44
CA LYS A 228 -22.78 12.92 14.42
C LYS A 228 -23.14 12.41 15.82
N HIS A 229 -22.48 11.35 16.23
CA HIS A 229 -22.68 10.74 17.53
C HIS A 229 -21.61 11.19 18.50
N ASP A 230 -21.96 11.33 19.76
CA ASP A 230 -21.07 11.69 20.87
C ASP A 230 -19.99 10.63 21.22
N ARG A 231 -19.82 9.60 20.37
CA ARG A 231 -18.90 8.47 20.52
C ARG A 231 -17.87 8.37 19.40
N VAL A 232 -17.87 9.30 18.44
CA VAL A 232 -16.98 9.33 17.27
C VAL A 232 -16.23 10.67 17.18
N GLY A 233 -15.15 10.71 16.41
CA GLY A 233 -14.35 11.93 16.21
C GLY A 233 -13.43 12.28 17.38
N VAL A 234 -13.22 13.56 17.62
CA VAL A 234 -12.36 14.07 18.70
C VAL A 234 -13.08 13.96 20.04
N ILE A 235 -12.41 13.40 21.04
CA ILE A 235 -12.94 13.25 22.39
C ILE A 235 -13.16 14.65 23.01
N PRO A 236 -14.36 14.97 23.50
CA PRO A 236 -14.66 16.30 24.05
C PRO A 236 -13.72 16.70 25.20
N GLY A 237 -13.10 17.87 25.07
CA GLY A 237 -12.18 18.44 26.06
C GLY A 237 -10.76 17.89 26.01
N SER A 238 -10.50 16.82 25.25
CA SER A 238 -9.22 16.10 25.26
C SER A 238 -8.05 16.89 24.65
N LEU A 239 -8.33 17.96 23.89
CA LEU A 239 -7.28 18.82 23.34
C LEU A 239 -6.80 19.89 24.33
N LYS A 240 -7.47 20.04 25.48
CA LYS A 240 -7.08 20.98 26.54
C LYS A 240 -5.94 20.40 27.38
N ARG A 241 -5.06 21.28 27.85
CA ARG A 241 -4.03 20.89 28.83
C ARG A 241 -4.68 20.43 30.13
N GLY A 242 -4.16 19.35 30.70
CA GLY A 242 -4.63 18.80 31.98
C GLY A 242 -5.76 17.78 31.86
N TYR A 243 -6.20 17.43 30.64
CA TYR A 243 -7.06 16.25 30.44
C TYR A 243 -6.37 15.00 30.99
N SER A 244 -7.12 14.15 31.68
CA SER A 244 -6.61 13.04 32.48
C SER A 244 -7.33 11.71 32.20
N TYR A 245 -6.84 10.62 32.77
CA TYR A 245 -7.54 9.33 32.77
C TYR A 245 -8.92 9.41 33.43
N ALA A 246 -9.08 10.27 34.45
CA ALA A 246 -10.38 10.45 35.10
C ALA A 246 -11.37 11.13 34.14
N ASP A 247 -10.94 12.16 33.40
CA ASP A 247 -11.79 12.82 32.41
C ASP A 247 -12.19 11.86 31.28
N TYR A 248 -11.25 11.02 30.83
CA TYR A 248 -11.54 9.99 29.83
C TYR A 248 -12.47 8.90 30.38
N ALA A 249 -12.31 8.48 31.64
CA ALA A 249 -13.22 7.53 32.29
C ALA A 249 -14.65 8.09 32.38
N ASP A 250 -14.80 9.37 32.73
CA ASP A 250 -16.10 10.06 32.78
C ASP A 250 -16.71 10.18 31.37
N TYR A 251 -15.87 10.40 30.34
CA TYR A 251 -16.30 10.31 28.95
C TYR A 251 -16.88 8.94 28.61
N ILE A 252 -16.22 7.84 28.98
CA ILE A 252 -16.73 6.47 28.74
C ILE A 252 -18.05 6.22 29.49
N LEU A 253 -18.11 6.52 30.78
CA LEU A 253 -19.29 6.26 31.61
C LEU A 253 -20.53 7.03 31.12
N SER A 254 -20.33 8.24 30.60
CA SER A 254 -21.42 9.08 30.09
C SER A 254 -21.96 8.66 28.72
N ARG A 255 -21.38 7.66 28.03
CA ARG A 255 -21.89 7.21 26.72
C ARG A 255 -23.03 6.21 26.86
N GLU A 256 -23.96 6.25 25.90
CA GLU A 256 -25.03 5.26 25.78
C GLU A 256 -24.45 3.88 25.43
N ALA A 257 -24.84 2.85 26.19
CA ALA A 257 -24.24 1.53 26.12
C ALA A 257 -24.67 0.70 24.90
N ILE A 258 -25.82 1.01 24.29
CA ILE A 258 -26.50 0.25 23.21
C ILE A 258 -26.97 -1.14 23.68
N LEU A 259 -26.05 -1.95 24.19
CA LEU A 259 -26.26 -3.27 24.79
C LEU A 259 -25.27 -3.47 25.94
N VAL A 260 -25.56 -4.40 26.85
CA VAL A 260 -24.67 -4.86 27.92
C VAL A 260 -24.69 -6.38 28.01
N PRO A 261 -23.71 -7.03 28.66
CA PRO A 261 -23.79 -8.47 28.94
C PRO A 261 -25.12 -8.81 29.63
N GLY A 262 -25.75 -9.92 29.23
CA GLY A 262 -27.00 -10.35 29.86
C GLY A 262 -26.77 -10.84 31.30
N GLU A 263 -27.80 -10.70 32.13
CA GLU A 263 -27.75 -11.05 33.56
C GLU A 263 -28.21 -12.50 33.82
N ASN A 264 -28.86 -13.12 32.83
CA ASN A 264 -29.43 -14.46 32.92
C ASN A 264 -28.60 -15.48 32.14
N GLU A 265 -28.58 -16.72 32.65
CA GLU A 265 -27.93 -17.85 31.97
C GLU A 265 -28.62 -18.12 30.62
N GLY A 266 -27.85 -18.06 29.53
CA GLY A 266 -28.35 -18.21 28.15
C GLY A 266 -28.64 -16.90 27.41
N GLU A 267 -28.53 -15.74 28.07
CA GLU A 267 -28.61 -14.41 27.44
C GLU A 267 -27.21 -13.78 27.40
N PRO A 268 -26.42 -13.94 26.32
CA PRO A 268 -25.08 -13.38 26.27
C PRO A 268 -25.09 -11.84 26.28
N TRP A 269 -26.16 -11.23 25.75
CA TRP A 269 -26.30 -9.79 25.56
C TRP A 269 -27.73 -9.34 25.82
N ARG A 270 -27.88 -8.11 26.32
CA ARG A 270 -29.15 -7.41 26.57
C ARG A 270 -29.12 -6.05 25.90
N TYR A 271 -30.07 -5.78 25.00
CA TYR A 271 -30.25 -4.45 24.39
C TYR A 271 -30.78 -3.45 25.43
N VAL A 272 -30.15 -2.27 25.51
CA VAL A 272 -30.48 -1.21 26.49
C VAL A 272 -30.73 0.15 25.86
N GLY A 273 -30.55 0.27 24.55
CA GLY A 273 -30.80 1.50 23.80
C GLY A 273 -29.96 2.66 24.33
N ASN A 274 -30.64 3.71 24.80
CA ASN A 274 -30.04 5.01 25.12
C ASN A 274 -29.57 5.14 26.58
N ALA A 275 -29.66 4.08 27.39
CA ALA A 275 -29.15 4.14 28.76
C ALA A 275 -27.62 4.25 28.76
N THR A 276 -27.09 5.18 29.56
CA THR A 276 -25.64 5.35 29.70
C THR A 276 -25.03 4.28 30.59
N PHE A 277 -23.72 4.05 30.47
CA PHE A 277 -23.01 3.19 31.41
C PHE A 277 -23.16 3.71 32.86
N ASP A 278 -23.12 5.02 33.07
CA ASP A 278 -23.30 5.60 34.40
C ASP A 278 -24.68 5.28 35.01
N GLU A 279 -25.74 5.38 34.22
CA GLU A 279 -27.10 5.03 34.64
C GLU A 279 -27.25 3.53 34.94
N LEU A 280 -26.69 2.67 34.07
CA LEU A 280 -26.81 1.21 34.20
C LEU A 280 -26.04 0.66 35.40
N TYR A 281 -24.94 1.30 35.78
CA TYR A 281 -24.06 0.87 36.86
C TYR A 281 -24.10 1.82 38.07
N ALA A 282 -25.16 2.63 38.22
CA ALA A 282 -25.33 3.58 39.32
C ALA A 282 -25.44 2.93 40.72
N HIS A 283 -25.64 1.61 40.78
CA HIS A 283 -25.92 0.88 42.03
C HIS A 283 -25.02 -0.34 42.25
N ARG A 284 -24.04 -0.58 41.37
CA ARG A 284 -23.09 -1.68 41.51
C ARG A 284 -21.78 -1.40 40.79
N GLU A 285 -20.77 -2.16 41.13
CA GLU A 285 -19.52 -2.13 40.39
C GLU A 285 -19.64 -2.82 39.03
N MET A 286 -18.96 -2.27 38.04
CA MET A 286 -18.70 -2.93 36.76
C MET A 286 -17.65 -4.04 36.95
N THR A 287 -17.88 -5.17 36.31
CA THR A 287 -16.88 -6.24 36.14
C THR A 287 -15.85 -5.86 35.07
N GLN A 288 -14.73 -6.59 35.01
CA GLN A 288 -13.70 -6.36 34.00
C GLN A 288 -14.25 -6.45 32.56
N ALA A 289 -15.09 -7.45 32.28
CA ALA A 289 -15.71 -7.62 30.98
C ALA A 289 -16.66 -6.47 30.61
N GLU A 290 -17.38 -5.92 31.60
CA GLU A 290 -18.26 -4.76 31.39
C GLU A 290 -17.47 -3.47 31.13
N LEU A 291 -16.31 -3.30 31.77
CA LEU A 291 -15.39 -2.18 31.51
C LEU A 291 -14.82 -2.25 30.09
N GLU A 292 -14.34 -3.43 29.69
CA GLU A 292 -13.81 -3.67 28.34
C GLU A 292 -14.90 -3.49 27.27
N HIS A 293 -16.12 -3.92 27.57
CA HIS A 293 -17.27 -3.71 26.69
C HIS A 293 -17.58 -2.22 26.53
N ALA A 294 -17.57 -1.44 27.61
CA ALA A 294 -17.77 0.01 27.54
C ALA A 294 -16.75 0.72 26.63
N LEU A 295 -15.48 0.33 26.72
CA LEU A 295 -14.43 0.82 25.83
C LEU A 295 -14.65 0.40 24.37
N SER A 296 -15.26 -0.77 24.14
CA SER A 296 -15.59 -1.26 22.79
C SER A 296 -16.78 -0.54 22.14
N MET A 297 -17.53 0.27 22.90
CA MET A 297 -18.72 1.02 22.46
C MET A 297 -18.45 2.49 22.15
N VAL A 298 -17.18 2.89 22.20
CA VAL A 298 -16.73 4.20 21.72
C VAL A 298 -15.72 4.02 20.60
N TRP A 299 -15.80 4.91 19.62
CA TRP A 299 -14.99 4.90 18.40
C TRP A 299 -14.46 6.29 18.06
N PRO A 300 -13.80 7.00 18.99
CA PRO A 300 -13.11 8.24 18.66
C PRO A 300 -12.00 7.98 17.62
N ASP A 301 -11.47 9.04 17.00
CA ASP A 301 -10.36 8.92 16.03
C ASP A 301 -9.11 8.28 16.67
N VAL A 302 -8.91 8.50 17.97
CA VAL A 302 -7.86 7.88 18.76
C VAL A 302 -8.48 7.38 20.06
N ARG A 303 -8.32 6.10 20.35
CA ARG A 303 -8.96 5.45 21.50
C ARG A 303 -7.92 5.06 22.54
N LEU A 304 -8.20 5.40 23.80
CA LEU A 304 -7.40 4.95 24.93
C LEU A 304 -7.99 3.67 25.52
N LYS A 305 -7.12 2.65 25.65
CA LYS A 305 -7.29 1.43 26.42
C LYS A 305 -6.10 1.33 27.39
N ASN A 306 -5.55 0.14 27.60
CA ASN A 306 -4.20 -0.04 28.18
C ASN A 306 -3.08 0.15 27.13
N PHE A 307 -3.42 0.76 26.00
CA PHE A 307 -2.58 1.27 24.92
C PHE A 307 -3.38 2.37 24.19
N LEU A 308 -2.74 3.14 23.32
CA LEU A 308 -3.43 4.10 22.43
C LEU A 308 -3.59 3.48 21.05
N GLU A 309 -4.80 3.54 20.52
CA GLU A 309 -5.16 2.99 19.21
C GLU A 309 -5.46 4.14 18.25
N ILE A 310 -4.68 4.26 17.18
CA ILE A 310 -4.83 5.28 16.13
C ILE A 310 -5.61 4.64 14.97
N ARG A 311 -6.81 5.14 14.73
CA ARG A 311 -7.87 4.53 13.90
C ARG A 311 -8.23 5.23 12.56
N PRO A 312 -7.76 6.45 12.21
CA PRO A 312 -8.31 7.14 11.04
C PRO A 312 -7.87 6.58 9.68
N ALA A 313 -6.87 5.70 9.61
CA ALA A 313 -6.40 5.17 8.32
C ALA A 313 -7.39 4.18 7.68
N ASP A 314 -7.58 4.31 6.38
CA ASP A 314 -8.28 3.30 5.57
C ASP A 314 -7.45 2.01 5.52
N ALA A 315 -8.10 0.89 5.25
CA ALA A 315 -7.38 -0.30 4.84
C ALA A 315 -6.64 -0.01 3.51
N MET A 316 -5.38 -0.42 3.44
CA MET A 316 -4.49 -0.15 2.30
C MET A 316 -3.72 -1.41 1.91
N PRO A 317 -3.15 -1.47 0.69
CA PRO A 317 -2.17 -2.50 0.35
C PRO A 317 -1.03 -2.54 1.38
N ILE A 318 -0.44 -3.72 1.56
CA ILE A 318 0.43 -3.99 2.71
C ILE A 318 1.64 -3.06 2.76
N GLU A 319 2.20 -2.67 1.62
CA GLU A 319 3.36 -1.78 1.55
C GLU A 319 3.06 -0.41 2.17
N TYR A 320 1.85 0.11 1.93
CA TYR A 320 1.38 1.38 2.49
C TYR A 320 0.94 1.23 3.95
N SER A 321 0.38 0.07 4.32
CA SER A 321 0.03 -0.23 5.71
C SER A 321 1.27 -0.32 6.61
N LEU A 322 2.35 -0.93 6.13
CA LEU A 322 3.64 -0.98 6.83
C LEU A 322 4.31 0.40 6.87
N ALA A 323 4.22 1.17 5.78
CA ALA A 323 4.68 2.57 5.75
C ALA A 323 3.95 3.42 6.80
N TYR A 324 2.65 3.23 6.97
CA TYR A 324 1.85 3.92 7.98
C TYR A 324 2.27 3.51 9.39
N ALA A 325 2.52 2.22 9.63
CA ALA A 325 3.05 1.74 10.90
C ALA A 325 4.41 2.39 11.24
N VAL A 326 5.32 2.50 10.27
CA VAL A 326 6.60 3.24 10.46
C VAL A 326 6.34 4.71 10.77
N LEU A 327 5.46 5.38 10.02
CA LEU A 327 5.12 6.78 10.21
C LEU A 327 4.61 7.02 11.64
N VAL A 328 3.62 6.25 12.10
CA VAL A 328 3.09 6.32 13.46
C VAL A 328 4.19 6.08 14.49
N ARG A 329 4.98 5.01 14.35
CA ARG A 329 6.09 4.70 15.27
C ARG A 329 7.07 5.86 15.39
N ALA A 330 7.50 6.40 14.27
CA ALA A 330 8.52 7.44 14.20
C ALA A 330 8.00 8.75 14.81
N LEU A 331 6.73 9.09 14.57
CA LEU A 331 6.11 10.29 15.15
C LEU A 331 5.91 10.20 16.66
N PHE A 332 5.40 9.07 17.16
CA PHE A 332 4.92 8.97 18.54
C PHE A 332 5.92 8.37 19.54
N TYR A 333 6.97 7.69 19.09
CA TYR A 333 8.06 7.23 19.99
C TYR A 333 9.30 8.11 20.00
N SER A 334 9.29 9.19 19.22
CA SER A 334 10.35 10.20 19.24
C SER A 334 9.94 11.38 20.12
N ARG A 335 10.60 11.53 21.28
CA ARG A 335 10.37 12.68 22.17
C ARG A 335 10.59 14.01 21.44
N ARG A 336 11.64 14.10 20.61
CA ARG A 336 11.93 15.28 19.79
C ARG A 336 10.77 15.60 18.85
N THR A 337 10.19 14.58 18.22
CA THR A 337 9.06 14.75 17.30
C THR A 337 7.83 15.26 18.03
N LEU A 338 7.50 14.66 19.18
CA LEU A 338 6.40 15.12 20.03
C LEU A 338 6.60 16.56 20.51
N ASP A 339 7.83 16.95 20.90
CA ASP A 339 8.14 18.32 21.34
C ASP A 339 7.90 19.36 20.23
N VAL A 340 8.28 19.05 18.99
CA VAL A 340 8.05 19.92 17.83
C VAL A 340 6.55 20.03 17.52
N LEU A 341 5.85 18.90 17.46
CA LEU A 341 4.43 18.86 17.14
C LEU A 341 3.59 19.58 18.20
N GLU A 342 3.89 19.35 19.49
CA GLU A 342 3.22 20.03 20.59
C GLU A 342 3.39 21.54 20.50
N THR A 343 4.61 22.02 20.20
CA THR A 343 4.88 23.46 20.06
C THR A 343 4.10 24.07 18.90
N LEU A 344 4.06 23.41 17.75
CA LEU A 344 3.38 23.93 16.55
C LEU A 344 1.85 23.89 16.65
N LEU A 345 1.31 22.96 17.44
CA LEU A 345 -0.12 22.62 17.47
C LEU A 345 -0.76 22.92 18.85
N ASP A 346 -0.08 23.65 19.75
CA ASP A 346 -0.61 23.95 21.09
C ASP A 346 -1.93 24.74 21.06
N TRP A 347 -2.10 25.60 20.05
CA TRP A 347 -3.27 26.46 19.87
C TRP A 347 -4.46 25.77 19.19
N VAL A 348 -4.27 24.56 18.64
CA VAL A 348 -5.31 23.83 17.91
C VAL A 348 -6.34 23.26 18.90
N ASP A 349 -7.62 23.50 18.61
CA ASP A 349 -8.78 22.98 19.35
C ASP A 349 -9.67 22.09 18.46
N GLU A 350 -10.77 21.57 19.02
CA GLU A 350 -11.67 20.64 18.33
C GLU A 350 -12.29 21.25 17.07
N GLY A 351 -12.61 22.55 17.10
CA GLY A 351 -13.18 23.25 15.96
C GLY A 351 -12.22 23.35 14.79
N HIS A 352 -10.92 23.48 15.07
CA HIS A 352 -9.88 23.44 14.04
C HIS A 352 -9.74 22.04 13.41
N VAL A 353 -9.79 20.97 14.22
CA VAL A 353 -9.71 19.58 13.71
C VAL A 353 -10.90 19.28 12.80
N GLU A 354 -12.10 19.69 13.22
CA GLU A 354 -13.33 19.58 12.44
C GLU A 354 -13.24 20.35 11.11
N ALA A 355 -12.73 21.59 11.14
CA ALA A 355 -12.52 22.38 9.95
C ALA A 355 -11.49 21.74 8.99
N ALA A 356 -10.43 21.13 9.53
CA ALA A 356 -9.43 20.40 8.76
C ALA A 356 -10.04 19.20 8.02
N LYS A 357 -10.85 18.37 8.69
CA LYS A 357 -11.55 17.24 8.04
C LYS A 357 -12.41 17.71 6.87
N LYS A 358 -13.22 18.75 7.08
CA LYS A 358 -14.09 19.34 6.05
C LYS A 358 -13.31 19.90 4.86
N SER A 359 -12.22 20.59 5.13
CA SER A 359 -11.32 21.14 4.11
C SER A 359 -10.73 20.01 3.25
N LEU A 360 -10.21 18.96 3.88
CA LEU A 360 -9.56 17.83 3.21
C LEU A 360 -10.54 17.00 2.37
N MET A 361 -11.71 16.64 2.92
CA MET A 361 -12.74 15.90 2.17
C MET A 361 -13.12 16.64 0.87
N LYS A 362 -13.26 17.97 0.95
CA LYS A 362 -13.68 18.80 -0.17
C LYS A 362 -12.57 19.11 -1.17
N HIS A 363 -11.34 19.31 -0.71
CA HIS A 363 -10.29 19.93 -1.53
C HIS A 363 -9.07 19.04 -1.77
N GLY A 364 -8.95 17.89 -1.10
CA GLY A 364 -7.79 17.01 -1.22
C GLY A 364 -6.48 17.77 -0.97
N TYR A 365 -5.50 17.66 -1.87
CA TYR A 365 -4.24 18.41 -1.77
C TYR A 365 -4.39 19.93 -1.91
N GLY A 366 -5.53 20.42 -2.39
CA GLY A 366 -5.86 21.85 -2.39
C GLY A 366 -6.37 22.39 -1.05
N ALA A 367 -6.45 21.54 -0.02
CA ALA A 367 -6.98 21.92 1.30
C ALA A 367 -6.01 22.78 2.11
N GLU A 368 -6.58 23.71 2.88
CA GLU A 368 -5.91 24.40 3.97
C GLU A 368 -6.26 23.72 5.30
N VAL A 369 -5.24 23.41 6.09
CA VAL A 369 -5.31 22.73 7.39
C VAL A 369 -4.50 23.55 8.39
N TYR A 370 -5.09 23.92 9.53
CA TYR A 370 -4.40 24.67 10.59
C TYR A 370 -3.64 25.92 10.09
N GLY A 371 -4.24 26.65 9.15
CA GLY A 371 -3.68 27.88 8.56
C GLY A 371 -2.56 27.68 7.55
N ARG A 372 -2.33 26.45 7.05
CA ARG A 372 -1.30 26.12 6.05
C ARG A 372 -1.85 25.12 5.03
N PRO A 373 -1.30 25.08 3.80
CA PRO A 373 -1.62 24.02 2.84
C PRO A 373 -1.34 22.63 3.43
N VAL A 374 -2.18 21.64 3.13
CA VAL A 374 -1.98 20.26 3.64
C VAL A 374 -0.62 19.68 3.27
N GLU A 375 -0.07 20.05 2.11
CA GLU A 375 1.27 19.60 1.70
C GLU A 375 2.37 19.98 2.69
N PHE A 376 2.26 21.14 3.36
CA PHE A 376 3.22 21.54 4.38
C PHE A 376 3.19 20.56 5.56
N TRP A 377 2.00 20.16 6.00
CA TRP A 377 1.85 19.23 7.10
C TRP A 377 2.29 17.82 6.72
N ALA A 378 1.89 17.34 5.55
CA ALA A 378 2.28 16.01 5.08
C ALA A 378 3.81 15.90 4.93
N ASP A 379 4.45 16.90 4.32
CA ASP A 379 5.91 16.97 4.20
C ASP A 379 6.59 17.07 5.57
N LEU A 380 6.05 17.88 6.49
CA LEU A 380 6.59 18.02 7.85
C LEU A 380 6.54 16.69 8.62
N LEU A 381 5.42 15.96 8.57
CA LEU A 381 5.30 14.67 9.23
C LEU A 381 6.33 13.66 8.70
N LEU A 382 6.56 13.64 7.39
CA LEU A 382 7.61 12.80 6.79
C LEU A 382 9.01 13.22 7.21
N VAL A 383 9.32 14.52 7.22
CA VAL A 383 10.63 15.01 7.68
C VAL A 383 10.89 14.61 9.14
N LEU A 384 9.89 14.75 10.02
CA LEU A 384 9.99 14.35 11.42
C LEU A 384 10.13 12.83 11.57
N ALA A 385 9.40 12.06 10.78
CA ALA A 385 9.49 10.61 10.77
C ALA A 385 10.87 10.13 10.29
N SER A 386 11.37 10.66 9.17
CA SER A 386 12.70 10.35 8.62
C SER A 386 13.82 10.61 9.62
N GLY A 387 13.70 11.66 10.44
CA GLY A 387 14.68 12.00 11.49
C GLY A 387 14.68 11.05 12.70
N SER A 388 13.75 10.09 12.78
CA SER A 388 13.57 9.16 13.90
C SER A 388 13.37 7.69 13.46
N LEU A 389 13.78 7.37 12.24
CA LEU A 389 13.79 6.01 11.71
C LEU A 389 14.84 5.14 12.43
N ARG A 390 14.49 3.88 12.62
CA ARG A 390 15.42 2.82 13.04
C ARG A 390 16.09 2.23 11.79
N PRO A 391 17.24 1.55 11.92
CA PRO A 391 17.88 0.86 10.79
C PRO A 391 16.91 -0.07 10.05
N GLY A 392 16.85 0.02 8.73
CA GLY A 392 15.98 -0.78 7.87
C GLY A 392 14.55 -0.26 7.68
N GLU A 393 14.13 0.82 8.37
CA GLU A 393 12.77 1.33 8.22
C GLU A 393 12.58 2.34 7.08
N ALA A 394 13.66 2.85 6.50
CA ALA A 394 13.60 3.83 5.41
C ALA A 394 12.88 3.27 4.18
N GLU A 395 13.14 2.00 3.83
CA GLU A 395 12.50 1.33 2.69
C GLU A 395 11.00 1.14 2.91
N TYR A 396 10.59 0.84 4.16
CA TYR A 396 9.18 0.71 4.51
C TYR A 396 8.44 2.04 4.46
N LEU A 397 9.08 3.19 4.75
CA LEU A 397 8.41 4.51 4.71
C LEU A 397 8.20 5.02 3.27
N GLU A 398 9.02 4.55 2.32
CA GLU A 398 9.06 5.05 0.94
C GLU A 398 7.71 5.06 0.21
N PRO A 399 6.80 4.06 0.33
CA PRO A 399 5.51 4.08 -0.36
C PRO A 399 4.67 5.33 -0.05
N ILE A 400 4.51 5.66 1.24
CA ILE A 400 3.79 6.87 1.67
C ILE A 400 4.62 8.12 1.34
N ALA A 401 5.93 8.09 1.55
CA ALA A 401 6.79 9.24 1.23
C ALA A 401 6.68 9.64 -0.25
N SER A 402 6.61 8.65 -1.13
CA SER A 402 6.40 8.84 -2.57
C SER A 402 5.04 9.47 -2.88
N MET A 403 3.96 8.94 -2.29
CA MET A 403 2.60 9.49 -2.48
C MET A 403 2.52 10.95 -2.06
N VAL A 404 3.03 11.27 -0.86
CA VAL A 404 3.04 12.64 -0.36
C VAL A 404 3.86 13.53 -1.28
N LYS A 405 5.08 13.14 -1.65
CA LYS A 405 5.94 13.91 -2.56
C LYS A 405 5.27 14.25 -3.89
N HIS A 406 4.45 13.34 -4.42
CA HIS A 406 3.76 13.51 -5.72
C HIS A 406 2.35 14.05 -5.60
N ARG A 407 1.91 14.37 -4.39
CA ARG A 407 0.62 15.03 -4.12
C ARG A 407 -0.57 14.22 -4.65
N PHE A 408 -0.59 12.92 -4.37
CA PHE A 408 -1.75 12.07 -4.64
C PHE A 408 -2.05 11.08 -3.51
N THR A 409 -3.30 10.58 -3.46
CA THR A 409 -3.75 9.51 -2.55
C THR A 409 -4.04 8.21 -3.30
N LEU A 410 -4.18 7.08 -2.61
CA LEU A 410 -4.50 5.81 -3.26
C LEU A 410 -5.89 5.83 -3.91
N ALA A 411 -6.84 6.55 -3.32
CA ALA A 411 -8.16 6.77 -3.88
C ALA A 411 -8.11 7.38 -5.31
N GLU A 412 -7.13 8.25 -5.59
CA GLU A 412 -6.97 8.86 -6.92
C GLU A 412 -6.31 7.94 -7.96
N VAL A 413 -5.67 6.85 -7.51
CA VAL A 413 -4.99 5.88 -8.40
C VAL A 413 -5.99 4.89 -8.99
N TRP A 414 -7.02 4.50 -8.23
CA TRP A 414 -7.95 3.44 -8.60
C TRP A 414 -8.76 3.71 -9.89
N PRO A 415 -9.41 4.89 -10.09
CA PRO A 415 -10.11 5.19 -11.34
C PRO A 415 -9.19 5.07 -12.56
N ARG A 416 -7.93 5.51 -12.42
CA ARG A 416 -6.90 5.43 -13.48
C ARG A 416 -6.45 4.00 -13.80
N LEU A 417 -6.69 3.04 -12.91
CA LEU A 417 -6.46 1.61 -13.16
C LEU A 417 -7.69 0.94 -13.78
N MET A 418 -8.90 1.35 -13.37
CA MET A 418 -10.16 0.78 -13.87
C MET A 418 -10.54 1.26 -15.28
N GLU A 419 -10.33 2.54 -15.60
CA GLU A 419 -10.45 3.03 -16.99
C GLU A 419 -9.54 2.27 -17.95
N LYS A 420 -8.36 1.85 -17.48
CA LYS A 420 -7.38 1.07 -18.27
C LYS A 420 -7.78 -0.39 -18.46
N ARG A 421 -8.46 -1.02 -17.48
CA ARG A 421 -8.98 -2.40 -17.63
C ARG A 421 -10.14 -2.48 -18.63
N ASN A 422 -10.99 -1.45 -18.68
CA ASN A 422 -12.14 -1.40 -19.60
C ASN A 422 -11.79 -0.87 -21.00
N GLY A 423 -10.61 -0.27 -21.18
CA GLY A 423 -10.14 0.32 -22.43
C GLY A 423 -9.08 -0.49 -23.19
N MET A 424 -8.79 -1.74 -22.81
CA MET A 424 -7.83 -2.54 -23.59
C MET A 424 -8.35 -2.73 -25.02
N PRO A 425 -7.58 -2.30 -26.04
CA PRO A 425 -8.00 -2.48 -27.43
C PRO A 425 -8.25 -3.96 -27.72
N ALA A 426 -9.34 -4.25 -28.41
CA ALA A 426 -9.64 -5.61 -28.84
C ALA A 426 -8.44 -6.18 -29.63
N GLY A 427 -7.96 -7.35 -29.21
CA GLY A 427 -6.79 -7.99 -29.82
C GLY A 427 -7.00 -8.22 -31.31
N SER A 428 -6.02 -7.82 -32.13
CA SER A 428 -5.98 -8.18 -33.54
C SER A 428 -5.40 -9.59 -33.69
N PRO A 429 -6.01 -10.51 -34.47
CA PRO A 429 -5.39 -11.80 -34.78
C PRO A 429 -4.06 -11.67 -35.53
N ASN A 430 -3.75 -10.49 -36.08
CA ASN A 430 -2.49 -10.17 -36.75
C ASN A 430 -1.53 -9.33 -35.89
N ALA A 431 -1.77 -9.20 -34.57
CA ALA A 431 -0.85 -8.49 -33.69
C ALA A 431 0.51 -9.22 -33.60
N PRO A 432 1.65 -8.51 -33.66
CA PRO A 432 2.97 -9.10 -33.46
C PRO A 432 3.13 -9.65 -32.05
N VAL A 433 3.73 -10.82 -31.94
CA VAL A 433 4.02 -11.48 -30.65
C VAL A 433 5.39 -11.05 -30.16
N ILE A 434 5.46 -10.49 -28.96
CA ILE A 434 6.71 -9.99 -28.37
C ILE A 434 7.11 -10.86 -27.19
N GLY A 435 8.25 -11.52 -27.28
CA GLY A 435 8.84 -12.27 -26.17
C GLY A 435 9.48 -11.32 -25.16
N ILE A 436 9.05 -11.39 -23.90
CA ILE A 436 9.67 -10.63 -22.80
C ILE A 436 10.42 -11.57 -21.84
N VAL A 437 11.69 -11.25 -21.60
CA VAL A 437 12.51 -11.98 -20.63
C VAL A 437 12.08 -11.58 -19.22
N PRO A 438 11.65 -12.51 -18.34
CA PRO A 438 11.28 -12.16 -16.97
C PRO A 438 12.51 -11.81 -16.12
N ARG A 439 12.31 -10.98 -15.10
CA ARG A 439 13.29 -10.81 -14.02
C ARG A 439 13.13 -11.98 -13.03
N TYR A 440 14.23 -12.34 -12.38
CA TYR A 440 14.18 -13.27 -11.26
C TYR A 440 13.80 -12.51 -9.99
N ASP A 441 12.77 -12.96 -9.29
CA ASP A 441 12.38 -12.44 -7.99
C ASP A 441 13.04 -13.27 -6.89
N PHE A 442 14.01 -12.66 -6.20
CA PHE A 442 14.78 -13.33 -5.16
C PHE A 442 14.05 -13.45 -3.83
N GLU A 443 13.00 -12.66 -3.61
CA GLU A 443 12.23 -12.64 -2.37
C GLU A 443 11.15 -13.71 -2.42
N TRP A 444 10.50 -13.85 -3.57
CA TRP A 444 9.37 -14.75 -3.77
C TRP A 444 9.75 -16.03 -4.52
N THR A 445 11.03 -16.22 -4.87
CA THR A 445 11.55 -17.37 -5.63
C THR A 445 10.74 -17.63 -6.91
N GLY A 446 10.53 -16.59 -7.72
CA GLY A 446 9.66 -16.62 -8.89
C GLY A 446 10.16 -15.79 -10.08
N LEU A 447 9.38 -15.76 -11.16
CA LEU A 447 9.61 -14.93 -12.34
C LEU A 447 8.65 -13.73 -12.29
N ALA A 448 9.14 -12.53 -12.57
CA ALA A 448 8.34 -11.31 -12.53
C ALA A 448 8.53 -10.45 -13.79
N VAL A 449 7.54 -9.62 -14.10
CA VAL A 449 7.60 -8.58 -15.15
C VAL A 449 6.80 -7.38 -14.66
N SER A 450 7.31 -6.16 -14.86
CA SER A 450 6.57 -4.95 -14.54
C SER A 450 5.43 -4.73 -15.54
N ASP A 451 4.25 -4.34 -15.04
CA ASP A 451 3.09 -3.97 -15.86
C ASP A 451 3.40 -2.83 -16.85
N GLY A 452 4.38 -1.97 -16.56
CA GLY A 452 4.80 -0.92 -17.49
C GLY A 452 5.21 -1.44 -18.86
N TYR A 453 5.91 -2.58 -18.91
CA TYR A 453 6.32 -3.20 -20.18
C TYR A 453 5.13 -3.83 -20.90
N LEU A 454 4.32 -4.62 -20.18
CA LEU A 454 3.18 -5.34 -20.75
C LEU A 454 2.14 -4.35 -21.30
N GLY A 455 1.76 -3.37 -20.48
CA GLY A 455 0.83 -2.32 -20.86
C GLY A 455 1.33 -1.47 -22.02
N GLY A 456 2.63 -1.12 -22.05
CA GLY A 456 3.22 -0.34 -23.14
C GLY A 456 3.16 -1.06 -24.49
N LEU A 457 3.39 -2.38 -24.50
CA LEU A 457 3.30 -3.23 -25.69
C LEU A 457 1.84 -3.43 -26.15
N LEU A 458 0.93 -3.72 -25.22
CA LEU A 458 -0.49 -3.86 -25.51
C LEU A 458 -1.08 -2.57 -26.09
N GLU A 459 -0.71 -1.42 -25.51
CA GLU A 459 -1.16 -0.10 -25.95
C GLU A 459 -0.80 0.20 -27.41
N VAL A 460 0.36 -0.27 -27.88
CA VAL A 460 0.81 -0.06 -29.26
C VAL A 460 0.47 -1.24 -30.19
N GLY A 461 -0.36 -2.18 -29.72
CA GLY A 461 -0.97 -3.23 -30.55
C GLY A 461 -0.18 -4.55 -30.65
N ALA A 462 0.75 -4.82 -29.73
CA ALA A 462 1.46 -6.10 -29.65
C ALA A 462 0.86 -7.04 -28.61
N ILE A 463 1.16 -8.34 -28.72
CA ILE A 463 0.85 -9.35 -27.70
C ILE A 463 2.16 -9.72 -26.97
N PRO A 464 2.35 -9.28 -25.72
CA PRO A 464 3.52 -9.68 -24.93
C PRO A 464 3.35 -11.10 -24.39
N ILE A 465 4.40 -11.92 -24.50
CA ILE A 465 4.48 -13.25 -23.86
C ILE A 465 5.71 -13.34 -22.96
N VAL A 466 5.50 -13.72 -21.71
CA VAL A 466 6.61 -13.93 -20.76
C VAL A 466 7.30 -15.24 -21.09
N LEU A 467 8.61 -15.17 -21.36
CA LEU A 467 9.40 -16.33 -21.74
C LEU A 467 9.74 -17.20 -20.52
N PRO A 468 9.84 -18.53 -20.66
CA PRO A 468 10.35 -19.39 -19.60
C PRO A 468 11.84 -19.11 -19.35
N ALA A 469 12.29 -19.24 -18.11
CA ALA A 469 13.71 -19.11 -17.76
C ALA A 469 14.49 -20.35 -18.22
N THR A 470 15.10 -20.31 -19.40
CA THR A 470 15.90 -21.41 -19.95
C THR A 470 17.08 -20.89 -20.78
N SER A 471 18.24 -21.55 -20.66
CA SER A 471 19.43 -21.27 -21.47
C SER A 471 19.76 -22.41 -22.45
N ASP A 472 18.83 -23.36 -22.62
CA ASP A 472 18.98 -24.46 -23.58
C ASP A 472 18.84 -23.92 -25.01
N PRO A 473 19.85 -24.10 -25.89
CA PRO A 473 19.81 -23.58 -27.26
C PRO A 473 18.60 -24.03 -28.08
N ALA A 474 18.12 -25.27 -27.92
CA ALA A 474 16.98 -25.78 -28.66
C ALA A 474 15.67 -25.12 -28.21
N HIS A 475 15.54 -24.84 -26.90
CA HIS A 475 14.42 -24.05 -26.40
C HIS A 475 14.47 -22.62 -26.92
N ILE A 476 15.64 -21.97 -26.86
CA ILE A 476 15.82 -20.60 -27.36
C ILE A 476 15.49 -20.50 -28.85
N GLU A 477 15.98 -21.43 -29.67
CA GLU A 477 15.67 -21.46 -31.11
C GLU A 477 14.15 -21.54 -31.35
N ARG A 478 13.44 -22.36 -30.57
CA ARG A 478 11.98 -22.45 -30.65
C ARG A 478 11.28 -21.16 -30.21
N LEU A 479 11.76 -20.50 -29.16
CA LEU A 479 11.23 -19.21 -28.70
C LEU A 479 11.46 -18.12 -29.74
N VAL A 480 12.68 -18.03 -30.30
CA VAL A 480 13.02 -17.14 -31.41
C VAL A 480 12.12 -17.41 -32.59
N ALA A 481 11.85 -18.66 -32.95
CA ALA A 481 10.90 -18.99 -34.00
C ALA A 481 9.44 -18.65 -33.66
N SER A 482 9.05 -18.51 -32.39
CA SER A 482 7.63 -18.30 -32.03
C SER A 482 7.25 -16.83 -31.84
N CYS A 483 8.22 -15.93 -31.67
CA CYS A 483 7.97 -14.49 -31.49
C CYS A 483 8.40 -13.68 -32.71
N ASP A 484 7.82 -12.49 -32.86
CA ASP A 484 8.10 -11.55 -33.94
C ASP A 484 9.12 -10.47 -33.50
N GLY A 485 9.27 -10.25 -32.19
CA GLY A 485 10.29 -9.39 -31.59
C GLY A 485 10.54 -9.73 -30.11
N PHE A 486 11.57 -9.12 -29.52
CA PHE A 486 12.01 -9.41 -28.16
C PHE A 486 12.29 -8.15 -27.34
N LEU A 487 11.82 -8.13 -26.10
CA LEU A 487 12.11 -7.08 -25.12
C LEU A 487 12.87 -7.66 -23.93
N ILE A 488 14.00 -7.05 -23.58
CA ILE A 488 14.76 -7.40 -22.38
C ILE A 488 14.60 -6.25 -21.37
N PRO A 489 13.93 -6.47 -20.22
CA PRO A 489 13.65 -5.42 -19.26
C PRO A 489 14.86 -5.09 -18.39
N GLY A 490 14.72 -4.04 -17.57
CA GLY A 490 15.66 -3.71 -16.51
C GLY A 490 15.78 -4.82 -15.45
N GLY A 491 16.67 -4.62 -14.47
CA GLY A 491 16.81 -5.56 -13.35
C GLY A 491 18.16 -5.47 -12.67
N GLN A 492 18.58 -6.60 -12.10
CA GLN A 492 19.77 -6.72 -11.27
C GLN A 492 21.08 -6.72 -12.07
N ASP A 493 22.22 -6.50 -11.43
CA ASP A 493 23.51 -6.41 -12.12
C ASP A 493 23.85 -7.66 -12.96
N ILE A 494 24.54 -7.45 -14.08
CA ILE A 494 25.12 -8.54 -14.88
C ILE A 494 26.39 -9.04 -14.20
N ASP A 495 26.59 -10.36 -14.14
CA ASP A 495 27.80 -10.96 -13.58
C ASP A 495 29.06 -10.47 -14.33
N PRO A 496 30.02 -9.80 -13.65
CA PRO A 496 31.24 -9.28 -14.26
C PRO A 496 32.10 -10.31 -14.99
N ALA A 497 32.01 -11.58 -14.59
CA ALA A 497 32.72 -12.67 -15.26
C ALA A 497 32.30 -12.83 -16.73
N ARG A 498 31.08 -12.39 -17.10
CA ARG A 498 30.55 -12.46 -18.47
C ARG A 498 31.27 -11.57 -19.47
N TYR A 499 31.88 -10.48 -19.00
CA TYR A 499 32.67 -9.56 -19.83
C TYR A 499 34.14 -9.49 -19.40
N GLY A 500 34.62 -10.52 -18.69
CA GLY A 500 36.04 -10.71 -18.38
C GLY A 500 36.58 -9.83 -17.26
N SER A 501 35.72 -9.32 -16.38
CA SER A 501 36.10 -8.48 -15.24
C SER A 501 35.96 -9.22 -13.90
N LEU A 502 36.77 -8.82 -12.91
CA LEU A 502 36.58 -9.24 -11.54
C LEU A 502 35.46 -8.41 -10.89
N ARG A 503 34.71 -9.04 -9.98
CA ARG A 503 33.65 -8.37 -9.23
C ARG A 503 34.22 -7.27 -8.33
N GLU A 504 33.65 -6.08 -8.43
CA GLU A 504 33.97 -4.93 -7.57
C GLU A 504 33.12 -4.89 -6.30
N VAL A 505 33.54 -4.08 -5.32
CA VAL A 505 32.88 -3.98 -4.00
C VAL A 505 31.42 -3.53 -4.12
N HIS A 506 31.12 -2.72 -5.13
CA HIS A 506 29.82 -2.07 -5.29
C HIS A 506 28.92 -2.72 -6.32
N THR A 507 29.37 -3.81 -6.95
CA THR A 507 28.50 -4.65 -7.77
C THR A 507 27.40 -5.25 -6.89
N HIS A 508 26.15 -5.09 -7.30
CA HIS A 508 24.99 -5.65 -6.62
C HIS A 508 24.80 -7.13 -7.00
N ARG A 509 23.72 -7.73 -6.51
CA ARG A 509 23.40 -9.14 -6.75
C ARG A 509 23.13 -9.38 -8.24
N SER A 510 23.62 -10.49 -8.79
CA SER A 510 23.38 -10.91 -10.18
C SER A 510 22.49 -12.14 -10.25
N ALA A 511 21.86 -12.36 -11.41
CA ALA A 511 20.98 -13.50 -11.66
C ALA A 511 21.59 -14.41 -12.74
N THR A 512 22.48 -15.32 -12.34
CA THR A 512 23.29 -16.13 -13.27
C THR A 512 22.46 -16.92 -14.29
N ALA A 513 21.28 -17.42 -13.92
CA ALA A 513 20.38 -18.13 -14.83
C ALA A 513 19.78 -17.20 -15.90
N ARG A 514 19.45 -15.97 -15.52
CA ARG A 514 18.97 -14.93 -16.44
C ARG A 514 20.09 -14.49 -17.39
N ASP A 515 21.30 -14.24 -16.86
CA ASP A 515 22.47 -13.90 -17.67
C ASP A 515 22.75 -14.97 -18.73
N ALA A 516 22.71 -16.26 -18.34
CA ALA A 516 22.93 -17.37 -19.26
C ALA A 516 21.86 -17.48 -20.36
N MET A 517 20.59 -17.23 -20.03
CA MET A 517 19.51 -17.20 -21.01
C MET A 517 19.68 -16.05 -22.01
N GLU A 518 19.93 -14.84 -21.50
CA GLU A 518 20.04 -13.65 -22.33
C GLU A 518 21.24 -13.69 -23.28
N ASP A 519 22.38 -14.23 -22.85
CA ASP A 519 23.56 -14.43 -23.72
C ASP A 519 23.21 -15.22 -25.00
N VAL A 520 22.46 -16.31 -24.85
CA VAL A 520 22.08 -17.19 -25.95
C VAL A 520 20.95 -16.55 -26.76
N LEU A 521 19.95 -15.97 -26.08
CA LEU A 521 18.79 -15.34 -26.71
C LEU A 521 19.20 -14.14 -27.57
N VAL A 522 19.99 -13.21 -27.04
CA VAL A 522 20.41 -11.99 -27.77
C VAL A 522 21.10 -12.37 -29.07
N ARG A 523 22.04 -13.33 -29.02
CA ARG A 523 22.77 -13.78 -30.22
C ARG A 523 21.84 -14.38 -31.25
N ALA A 524 20.93 -15.26 -30.83
CA ALA A 524 19.98 -15.91 -31.73
C ALA A 524 19.00 -14.91 -32.36
N VAL A 525 18.52 -13.92 -31.59
CA VAL A 525 17.60 -12.88 -32.08
C VAL A 525 18.31 -11.96 -33.09
N VAL A 526 19.54 -11.53 -32.79
CA VAL A 526 20.33 -10.68 -33.69
C VAL A 526 20.72 -11.42 -34.96
N GLU A 527 21.07 -12.71 -34.87
CA GLU A 527 21.37 -13.56 -36.04
C GLU A 527 20.15 -13.70 -36.95
N ALA A 528 18.96 -13.90 -36.37
CA ALA A 528 17.68 -13.96 -37.09
C ALA A 528 17.16 -12.60 -37.60
N ASP A 529 17.88 -11.50 -37.35
CA ASP A 529 17.49 -10.11 -37.69
C ASP A 529 16.08 -9.75 -37.20
N LYS A 530 15.72 -10.23 -36.01
CA LYS A 530 14.45 -9.88 -35.36
C LYS A 530 14.59 -8.65 -34.47
N PRO A 531 13.54 -7.82 -34.38
CA PRO A 531 13.50 -6.67 -33.48
C PRO A 531 13.86 -7.04 -32.03
N LEU A 532 14.81 -6.29 -31.47
CA LEU A 532 15.24 -6.40 -30.07
C LEU A 532 15.31 -5.01 -29.43
N LEU A 533 14.58 -4.84 -28.32
CA LEU A 533 14.63 -3.66 -27.46
C LEU A 533 15.18 -4.02 -26.08
N GLY A 534 16.33 -3.45 -25.72
CA GLY A 534 16.92 -3.55 -24.38
C GLY A 534 16.66 -2.31 -23.55
N ILE A 535 16.14 -2.45 -22.33
CA ILE A 535 15.86 -1.34 -21.42
C ILE A 535 16.69 -1.47 -20.15
N CYS A 536 17.43 -0.42 -19.79
CA CYS A 536 18.34 -0.36 -18.65
C CYS A 536 19.31 -1.55 -18.65
N ARG A 537 19.19 -2.48 -17.70
CA ARG A 537 19.94 -3.75 -17.70
C ARG A 537 19.80 -4.53 -19.03
N GLY A 538 18.66 -4.47 -19.72
CA GLY A 538 18.48 -5.10 -21.02
C GLY A 538 19.41 -4.54 -22.11
N MET A 539 19.70 -3.24 -22.09
CA MET A 539 20.73 -2.63 -22.95
C MET A 539 22.11 -3.19 -22.62
N GLN A 540 22.43 -3.30 -21.33
CA GLN A 540 23.71 -3.83 -20.86
C GLN A 540 23.88 -5.30 -21.25
N SER A 541 22.81 -6.08 -21.18
CA SER A 541 22.78 -7.50 -21.59
C SER A 541 23.01 -7.66 -23.09
N LEU A 542 22.34 -6.84 -23.91
CA LEU A 542 22.60 -6.75 -25.34
C LEU A 542 24.09 -6.46 -25.63
N ASN A 543 24.68 -5.51 -24.89
CA ASN A 543 26.09 -5.15 -25.05
C ASN A 543 27.04 -6.31 -24.71
N VAL A 544 26.88 -6.90 -23.54
CA VAL A 544 27.74 -7.99 -23.03
C VAL A 544 27.64 -9.24 -23.89
N ALA A 545 26.42 -9.64 -24.30
CA ALA A 545 26.21 -10.80 -25.15
C ALA A 545 26.94 -10.69 -26.50
N LEU A 546 27.15 -9.46 -26.99
CA LEU A 546 27.88 -9.13 -28.21
C LEU A 546 29.37 -8.79 -27.97
N GLY A 547 29.89 -9.07 -26.77
CA GLY A 547 31.32 -8.95 -26.43
C GLY A 547 31.76 -7.57 -25.98
N GLY A 548 30.82 -6.70 -25.60
CA GLY A 548 31.12 -5.43 -24.95
C GLY A 548 31.44 -5.58 -23.46
N THR A 549 31.82 -4.48 -22.81
CA THR A 549 32.12 -4.42 -21.38
C THR A 549 31.28 -3.35 -20.68
N LEU A 550 31.13 -3.47 -19.36
CA LEU A 550 30.40 -2.53 -18.52
C LEU A 550 31.34 -1.84 -17.53
N GLN A 551 30.99 -0.61 -17.16
CA GLN A 551 31.42 0.01 -15.93
C GLN A 551 30.51 -0.54 -14.81
N GLN A 552 31.11 -1.21 -13.82
CA GLN A 552 30.38 -1.85 -12.72
C GLN A 552 29.71 -0.87 -11.78
N ASP A 553 30.27 0.34 -11.69
CA ASP A 553 29.70 1.43 -10.93
C ASP A 553 30.11 2.79 -11.50
N ILE A 554 29.12 3.63 -11.82
CA ILE A 554 29.31 4.95 -12.42
C ILE A 554 29.59 6.06 -11.41
N ARG A 555 29.63 5.79 -10.10
CA ARG A 555 29.84 6.82 -9.06
C ARG A 555 31.06 7.69 -9.32
N ASP A 556 32.21 7.11 -9.69
CA ASP A 556 33.41 7.88 -9.97
C ASP A 556 33.23 8.88 -11.13
N ALA A 557 32.38 8.57 -12.12
CA ALA A 557 32.04 9.46 -13.22
C ALA A 557 30.94 10.47 -12.85
N CYS A 558 30.09 10.13 -11.89
CA CYS A 558 28.93 10.94 -11.48
C CYS A 558 29.20 11.84 -10.27
N ASP A 559 30.25 11.59 -9.47
CA ASP A 559 30.57 12.33 -8.24
C ASP A 559 30.78 13.85 -8.47
N GLN A 560 31.03 14.25 -9.72
CA GLN A 560 31.18 15.65 -10.14
C GLN A 560 30.07 16.13 -11.09
N SER A 561 29.05 15.31 -11.33
CA SER A 561 27.95 15.55 -12.27
C SER A 561 26.71 16.08 -11.55
N GLU A 562 25.96 16.97 -12.19
CA GLU A 562 24.60 17.33 -11.75
C GLU A 562 23.56 16.27 -12.18
N SER A 563 23.93 15.36 -13.09
CA SER A 563 23.05 14.30 -13.57
C SER A 563 22.92 13.19 -12.54
N VAL A 564 21.68 12.97 -12.09
CA VAL A 564 21.32 11.86 -11.21
C VAL A 564 21.03 10.63 -12.05
N HIS A 565 21.71 9.51 -11.79
CA HIS A 565 21.51 8.22 -12.48
C HIS A 565 20.80 7.14 -11.64
N MET A 566 20.52 7.45 -10.37
CA MET A 566 19.70 6.62 -9.50
C MET A 566 18.65 7.49 -8.83
N GLN A 567 17.53 7.70 -9.51
CA GLN A 567 16.48 8.59 -9.01
C GLN A 567 15.58 7.87 -8.01
N ASN A 568 15.07 8.62 -7.03
CA ASN A 568 13.93 8.19 -6.24
C ASN A 568 12.64 8.39 -7.04
N ARG A 569 11.57 7.66 -6.67
CA ARG A 569 10.26 7.79 -7.34
C ARG A 569 9.79 9.27 -7.37
N PRO A 570 9.08 9.65 -8.45
CA PRO A 570 8.34 8.80 -9.39
C PRO A 570 9.17 8.58 -10.66
N TYR A 571 9.08 7.39 -11.24
CA TYR A 571 9.80 7.12 -12.49
C TYR A 571 9.11 7.71 -13.72
N THR A 572 7.98 8.41 -13.57
CA THR A 572 7.30 9.09 -14.68
C THR A 572 7.92 10.47 -15.02
N LEU A 573 8.74 11.00 -14.11
CA LEU A 573 9.41 12.29 -14.27
C LEU A 573 10.86 12.11 -14.73
N PRO A 574 11.36 13.02 -15.58
CA PRO A 574 12.76 13.04 -15.97
C PRO A 574 13.66 13.48 -14.81
N ALA A 575 14.81 12.83 -14.67
CA ALA A 575 15.86 13.18 -13.70
C ALA A 575 17.01 13.97 -14.34
N HIS A 576 17.40 13.63 -15.57
CA HIS A 576 18.48 14.32 -16.28
C HIS A 576 18.21 14.36 -17.79
N MET A 577 19.08 15.06 -18.53
CA MET A 577 18.97 15.23 -19.97
C MET A 577 19.88 14.27 -20.73
N VAL A 578 19.42 13.76 -21.86
CA VAL A 578 20.18 12.91 -22.77
C VAL A 578 20.29 13.58 -24.12
N GLU A 579 21.49 13.57 -24.71
CA GLU A 579 21.74 13.97 -26.09
C GLU A 579 21.80 12.74 -26.99
N ILE A 580 21.02 12.74 -28.06
CA ILE A 580 20.96 11.67 -29.06
C ILE A 580 21.63 12.17 -30.34
N VAL A 581 22.45 11.29 -30.92
CA VAL A 581 23.07 11.50 -32.24
C VAL A 581 21.97 11.72 -33.29
N LYS A 582 22.02 12.88 -33.96
CA LYS A 582 20.96 13.38 -34.84
C LYS A 582 20.49 12.42 -35.93
N ASP A 583 21.41 11.67 -36.52
CA ASP A 583 21.15 10.76 -37.64
C ASP A 583 21.07 9.28 -37.21
N SER A 584 20.94 9.02 -35.90
CA SER A 584 20.71 7.69 -35.37
C SER A 584 19.25 7.26 -35.53
N ARG A 585 19.01 5.95 -35.50
CA ARG A 585 17.65 5.42 -35.54
C ARG A 585 16.88 5.77 -34.28
N LEU A 586 17.54 5.79 -33.12
CA LEU A 586 16.92 6.24 -31.89
C LEU A 586 16.36 7.66 -32.01
N ALA A 587 17.08 8.60 -32.63
CA ALA A 587 16.58 9.98 -32.84
C ALA A 587 15.32 10.02 -33.71
N GLU A 588 15.25 9.17 -34.74
CA GLU A 588 14.06 8.98 -35.57
C GLU A 588 12.90 8.42 -34.74
N TYR A 589 13.12 7.34 -34.00
CA TYR A 589 12.08 6.65 -33.23
C TYR A 589 11.51 7.54 -32.13
N VAL A 590 12.36 8.24 -31.38
CA VAL A 590 11.90 9.12 -30.30
C VAL A 590 11.50 10.50 -30.79
N GLY A 591 11.83 10.87 -32.04
CA GLY A 591 11.50 12.15 -32.67
C GLY A 591 12.18 13.36 -32.03
N ALA A 592 13.37 13.20 -31.47
CA ALA A 592 14.14 14.25 -30.81
C ALA A 592 15.64 13.90 -30.75
N THR A 593 16.50 14.92 -30.71
CA THR A 593 17.95 14.77 -30.49
C THR A 593 18.38 15.15 -29.07
N ARG A 594 17.45 15.60 -28.23
CA ARG A 594 17.65 15.88 -26.81
C ARG A 594 16.35 15.64 -26.06
N LEU A 595 16.40 14.93 -24.93
CA LEU A 595 15.23 14.57 -24.13
C LEU A 595 15.56 14.52 -22.64
N GLY A 596 14.58 14.79 -21.79
CA GLY A 596 14.67 14.46 -20.37
C GLY A 596 14.25 13.01 -20.14
N VAL A 597 15.04 12.25 -19.38
CA VAL A 597 14.80 10.82 -19.12
C VAL A 597 14.76 10.52 -17.64
N ASN A 598 14.05 9.46 -17.25
CA ASN A 598 14.13 8.87 -15.92
C ASN A 598 15.33 7.90 -15.81
N THR A 599 15.70 7.47 -14.61
CA THR A 599 16.94 6.69 -14.45
C THR A 599 16.99 5.89 -13.14
N ILE A 600 17.40 4.62 -13.24
CA ILE A 600 17.48 3.66 -12.12
C ILE A 600 18.66 2.70 -12.36
N HIS A 601 19.86 3.23 -12.53
CA HIS A 601 21.04 2.40 -12.78
C HIS A 601 22.30 2.95 -12.11
N HIS A 602 23.21 2.03 -11.81
CA HIS A 602 24.58 2.35 -11.40
C HIS A 602 25.62 1.71 -12.31
N GLN A 603 25.20 0.84 -13.23
CA GLN A 603 26.05 0.29 -14.29
C GLN A 603 25.80 1.05 -15.59
N SER A 604 26.82 1.12 -16.44
CA SER A 604 26.69 1.63 -17.82
C SER A 604 27.65 0.91 -18.77
N VAL A 605 27.43 1.07 -20.08
CA VAL A 605 28.29 0.52 -21.12
C VAL A 605 29.64 1.24 -21.12
N ALA A 606 30.73 0.50 -20.90
CA ALA A 606 32.09 1.03 -20.98
C ALA A 606 32.65 0.89 -22.41
N LYS A 607 32.49 -0.30 -23.01
CA LYS A 607 32.89 -0.56 -24.40
C LYS A 607 31.73 -1.22 -25.15
N PRO A 608 31.27 -0.63 -26.27
CA PRO A 608 30.28 -1.25 -27.14
C PRO A 608 30.75 -2.61 -27.69
N GLY A 609 29.84 -3.59 -27.71
CA GLY A 609 30.04 -4.90 -28.32
C GLY A 609 30.10 -4.83 -29.85
N LYS A 610 30.36 -5.99 -30.48
CA LYS A 610 30.55 -6.09 -31.93
C LYS A 610 29.30 -5.60 -32.68
N GLY A 611 29.49 -4.60 -33.55
CA GLY A 611 28.44 -4.04 -34.41
C GLY A 611 27.55 -2.99 -33.71
N LEU A 612 27.68 -2.81 -32.40
CA LEU A 612 26.97 -1.77 -31.66
C LEU A 612 27.70 -0.42 -31.77
N VAL A 613 26.93 0.65 -31.85
CA VAL A 613 27.39 2.04 -31.75
C VAL A 613 26.65 2.75 -30.64
N VAL A 614 27.29 3.70 -29.97
CA VAL A 614 26.64 4.60 -29.01
C VAL A 614 25.81 5.61 -29.79
N ASN A 615 24.53 5.74 -29.48
CA ASN A 615 23.62 6.70 -30.12
C ASN A 615 23.10 7.78 -29.15
N ALA A 616 23.32 7.63 -27.84
CA ALA A 616 22.92 8.62 -26.86
C ALA A 616 23.85 8.65 -25.64
N ILE A 617 24.06 9.85 -25.07
CA ILE A 617 24.87 10.08 -23.87
C ILE A 617 24.20 11.10 -22.94
N SER A 618 24.51 11.02 -21.65
CA SER A 618 24.32 12.12 -20.70
C SER A 618 25.44 13.15 -20.93
N PRO A 619 25.13 14.40 -21.31
CA PRO A 619 26.14 15.38 -21.71
C PRO A 619 27.00 15.90 -20.54
N GLU A 620 26.51 15.80 -19.30
CA GLU A 620 27.23 16.30 -18.11
C GLU A 620 28.37 15.38 -17.66
N ASP A 621 28.24 14.06 -17.83
CA ASP A 621 29.21 13.05 -17.36
C ASP A 621 29.67 12.07 -18.45
N GLY A 622 29.09 12.13 -19.64
CA GLY A 622 29.44 11.26 -20.76
C GLY A 622 28.96 9.82 -20.61
N ILE A 623 28.09 9.52 -19.62
CA ILE A 623 27.54 8.19 -19.43
C ILE A 623 26.73 7.77 -20.67
N VAL A 624 26.93 6.53 -21.11
CA VAL A 624 26.25 5.97 -22.28
C VAL A 624 24.79 5.69 -21.92
N GLU A 625 23.90 6.37 -22.61
CA GLU A 625 22.45 6.32 -22.39
C GLU A 625 21.71 5.54 -23.47
N GLY A 626 22.37 5.27 -24.60
CA GLY A 626 21.79 4.48 -25.68
C GLY A 626 22.82 3.86 -26.60
N ILE A 627 22.45 2.70 -27.13
CA ILE A 627 23.20 1.98 -28.17
C ILE A 627 22.24 1.47 -29.25
N GLU A 628 22.76 1.29 -30.46
CA GLU A 628 22.04 0.60 -31.53
C GLU A 628 22.99 -0.23 -32.39
N MET A 629 22.44 -1.18 -33.16
CA MET A 629 23.19 -1.91 -34.20
C MET A 629 22.73 -1.45 -35.58
N PRO A 630 23.48 -0.56 -36.26
CA PRO A 630 23.16 -0.13 -37.61
C PRO A 630 23.10 -1.31 -38.57
N GLY A 631 22.14 -1.28 -39.50
CA GLY A 631 21.98 -2.31 -40.53
C GLY A 631 21.11 -3.51 -40.14
N LYS A 632 20.70 -3.64 -38.88
CA LYS A 632 19.64 -4.58 -38.45
C LYS A 632 18.25 -3.98 -38.59
N ARG A 633 17.18 -4.77 -38.54
CA ARG A 633 15.81 -4.24 -38.63
C ARG A 633 15.47 -3.32 -37.47
N PHE A 634 15.66 -3.78 -36.23
CA PHE A 634 15.54 -2.97 -35.03
C PHE A 634 16.36 -3.62 -33.91
N VAL A 635 17.51 -3.04 -33.57
CA VAL A 635 18.29 -3.47 -32.40
C VAL A 635 18.72 -2.20 -31.67
N VAL A 636 18.01 -1.88 -30.60
CA VAL A 636 18.17 -0.64 -29.83
C VAL A 636 18.21 -0.99 -28.34
N GLY A 637 19.14 -0.37 -27.63
CA GLY A 637 19.18 -0.36 -26.18
C GLY A 637 19.11 1.07 -25.67
N VAL A 638 18.34 1.29 -24.61
CA VAL A 638 18.26 2.56 -23.88
C VAL A 638 18.52 2.32 -22.40
N GLN A 639 19.22 3.22 -21.73
CA GLN A 639 19.62 3.07 -20.34
C GLN A 639 18.54 3.53 -19.36
N TRP A 640 17.69 4.47 -19.78
CA TRP A 640 16.50 4.92 -19.05
C TRP A 640 15.32 3.95 -19.17
N HIS A 641 14.20 4.28 -18.52
CA HIS A 641 13.04 3.41 -18.33
C HIS A 641 11.76 3.94 -19.00
N PRO A 642 11.61 3.81 -20.34
CA PRO A 642 10.43 4.28 -21.07
C PRO A 642 9.12 3.59 -20.65
N GLU A 643 9.18 2.40 -20.04
CA GLU A 643 8.05 1.64 -19.50
C GLU A 643 7.30 2.37 -18.38
N HIS A 644 7.99 3.28 -17.69
CA HIS A 644 7.38 4.14 -16.67
C HIS A 644 6.81 5.43 -17.29
N MET A 645 7.29 5.85 -18.45
CA MET A 645 7.01 7.18 -19.01
C MET A 645 6.03 7.17 -20.19
N TRP A 646 5.80 6.05 -20.88
CA TRP A 646 4.99 6.02 -22.12
C TRP A 646 3.56 6.55 -21.99
N ARG A 647 3.00 6.54 -20.77
CA ARG A 647 1.66 7.08 -20.49
C ARG A 647 1.61 8.61 -20.55
N GLU A 648 2.69 9.28 -20.18
CA GLU A 648 2.77 10.73 -20.02
C GLU A 648 3.67 11.38 -21.08
N ARG A 649 4.58 10.61 -21.68
CA ARG A 649 5.64 11.10 -22.55
C ARG A 649 5.53 10.50 -23.95
N PRO A 650 5.22 11.32 -24.97
CA PRO A 650 5.08 10.85 -26.34
C PRO A 650 6.33 10.14 -26.88
N HIS A 651 7.54 10.60 -26.52
CA HIS A 651 8.78 9.98 -27.00
C HIS A 651 8.94 8.52 -26.54
N SER A 652 8.54 8.20 -25.31
CA SER A 652 8.56 6.82 -24.80
C SER A 652 7.53 5.94 -25.52
N LYS A 653 6.30 6.45 -25.73
CA LYS A 653 5.28 5.72 -26.52
C LYS A 653 5.74 5.49 -27.97
N ARG A 654 6.40 6.47 -28.58
CA ARG A 654 6.95 6.34 -29.94
C ARG A 654 8.03 5.26 -30.03
N LEU A 655 8.89 5.12 -29.02
CA LEU A 655 9.89 4.04 -28.98
C LEU A 655 9.24 2.65 -28.97
N PHE A 656 8.24 2.43 -28.11
CA PHE A 656 7.47 1.18 -28.10
C PHE A 656 6.78 0.94 -29.44
N LYS A 657 6.16 1.98 -30.02
CA LYS A 657 5.51 1.87 -31.33
C LYS A 657 6.50 1.50 -32.44
N ALA A 658 7.65 2.15 -32.53
CA ALA A 658 8.66 1.86 -33.55
C ALA A 658 9.19 0.41 -33.43
N PHE A 659 9.39 -0.07 -32.20
CA PHE A 659 9.75 -1.45 -31.93
C PHE A 659 8.67 -2.45 -32.40
N VAL A 660 7.40 -2.16 -32.10
CA VAL A 660 6.27 -3.03 -32.48
C VAL A 660 5.98 -2.98 -33.97
N ASP A 661 6.13 -1.83 -34.62
CA ASP A 661 6.00 -1.69 -36.08
C ASP A 661 7.06 -2.56 -36.79
N ALA A 662 8.32 -2.55 -36.33
CA ALA A 662 9.36 -3.42 -36.85
C ALA A 662 9.05 -4.91 -36.65
N ALA A 663 8.39 -5.28 -35.54
CA ALA A 663 7.95 -6.66 -35.30
C ALA A 663 6.76 -7.05 -36.20
N ALA A 664 5.87 -6.10 -36.50
CA ALA A 664 4.76 -6.33 -37.42
C ALA A 664 5.26 -6.62 -38.85
N GLU A 665 6.36 -6.00 -39.29
CA GLU A 665 7.00 -6.35 -40.57
C GLU A 665 7.53 -7.79 -40.58
N VAL A 666 8.20 -8.23 -39.50
CA VAL A 666 8.64 -9.62 -39.35
C VAL A 666 7.47 -10.58 -39.40
N ARG A 667 6.35 -10.24 -38.73
CA ARG A 667 5.14 -11.07 -38.78
C ARG A 667 4.59 -11.16 -40.19
N ALA A 668 4.47 -10.04 -40.90
CA ALA A 668 3.94 -9.99 -42.27
C ALA A 668 4.74 -10.84 -43.25
N GLU A 669 6.06 -10.97 -43.04
CA GLU A 669 6.94 -11.84 -43.83
C GLU A 669 6.74 -13.34 -43.55
N ARG A 670 6.15 -13.70 -42.41
CA ARG A 670 5.98 -15.10 -41.97
C ARG A 670 4.64 -15.71 -42.39
N GLY A 671 3.73 -14.91 -42.94
CA GLY A 671 2.35 -15.29 -43.24
C GLY A 671 1.49 -15.33 -41.99
#